data_AF-A0A235BVP0-F1
#
_entry.id   AF-A0A235BVP0-F1
#
_cell.length_a   1.000
_cell.length_b   1.000
_cell.length_c   1.000
_cell.angle_alpha   90.00
_cell.angle_beta   90.00
_cell.angle_gamma   90.00
#
_symmetry.space_group_name_H-M   'P 1'
#
loop_
_entity.id
_entity.type
_entity.pdbx_description
1 polymer ?
#
loop_
_entity_poly.entity_id
_entity_poly.type
_entity_poly.pdbx_seq_one_letter_code
_entity_poly.pdbx_strand_id
1 'polypeptide(L)'
;MKKAFFYILLFSSLLYGDYGAVFLHEGENASTLKRMGIEVLSSSENSAICRLDLDDMKMLYEEGIQFQILSPSVYRMTEKREKEMFYIMDIEYPPYGLPSDNVEISVTTAYMFDDSTRVRVSIYREATSGWQWVTCVDDTASGASFVTFDVEHQLPSEYGAYVYEARIFYMSPGGWVRTDSRQYFINVPTPIVHEDIALVVESSIAPAIEDEITEYRAHVEADYDVTLHIYEGSWDTPEEVRAYLSTLASDSGISGVVLVGLFPYAMWEFPWGETCPIPFFYEDLDGVFIDRDGDGMYDWHEFGSEPLIDIWVCWMRPPQDEPTSLEEFLQKCNEYYDGGVPAPQRGFACINHDWAGAMRYISKSLSQIYGEEVDTVGGDNWYVAGYEYLDHLTRGYELTNIWAHSSSWFHNFDRPPNWVYYDELRDTYPGSRFTSLFACHGADFHESPSNNLAINYCFGHATGLASFGMTRSMGTGTQDILFNALAYGKDLGRAYLDYLNYHCDPERIAYWFPSDTLQCFMWDFAFIGNPFVRFPSPYASPPLPPQCLEALPSHKSIELVWRDNWETDLTGYNVYRKEGAAGTYVIVNDSLVSEPSFMDTLVESGEWYYYVVTAVDSGELESDYSLPDSASPMSFDEGIILVDETWDGPGNPGNPTDEMVDEFYRDLFLGMEFDEWDVASQGIPELTTIGRYSVVVWYADHYVQPLASEFVPSFARYLEAGGKLWFVGWRPVLDIVGGGSYPYTFGEGDFLYDYLGCDEAFDSLSYEFVGASGLGGYPDIEVDTTKIPSSWDGMMYIDVFSG
;
A
#
# COMPACT_ATOMS: atom_id res chain seq x y z
N MET A 1 -17.35 -12.30 -18.97
CA MET A 1 -16.24 -11.42 -19.36
C MET A 1 -16.27 -10.02 -18.72
N LYS A 2 -17.14 -9.06 -19.08
CA LYS A 2 -17.12 -7.72 -18.42
C LYS A 2 -17.48 -7.74 -16.92
N LYS A 3 -18.28 -8.72 -16.45
CA LYS A 3 -18.59 -8.90 -15.02
C LYS A 3 -17.54 -9.67 -14.25
N ALA A 4 -17.00 -10.75 -14.81
CA ALA A 4 -15.90 -11.51 -14.18
C ALA A 4 -14.66 -10.64 -13.95
N PHE A 5 -14.34 -9.75 -14.90
CA PHE A 5 -13.28 -8.73 -14.74
C PHE A 5 -13.62 -7.71 -13.62
N PHE A 6 -14.90 -7.37 -13.45
CA PHE A 6 -15.39 -6.50 -12.37
C PHE A 6 -15.30 -7.18 -10.99
N TYR A 7 -15.62 -8.47 -10.90
CA TYR A 7 -15.53 -9.26 -9.67
C TYR A 7 -14.08 -9.59 -9.26
N ILE A 8 -13.15 -9.77 -10.20
CA ILE A 8 -11.72 -9.99 -9.92
C ILE A 8 -11.04 -8.70 -9.41
N LEU A 9 -11.37 -7.54 -9.99
CA LEU A 9 -10.96 -6.22 -9.48
C LEU A 9 -11.57 -5.91 -8.08
N LEU A 10 -12.79 -6.40 -7.82
CA LEU A 10 -13.44 -6.31 -6.51
C LEU A 10 -12.78 -7.24 -5.47
N PHE A 11 -12.44 -8.48 -5.83
CA PHE A 11 -11.82 -9.45 -4.92
C PHE A 11 -10.39 -9.05 -4.51
N SER A 12 -9.60 -8.46 -5.42
CA SER A 12 -8.26 -7.94 -5.08
C SER A 12 -8.33 -6.77 -4.10
N SER A 13 -9.42 -5.97 -4.17
CA SER A 13 -9.66 -4.88 -3.23
C SER A 13 -10.24 -5.34 -1.87
N LEU A 14 -11.02 -6.42 -1.78
CA LEU A 14 -11.76 -6.79 -0.56
C LEU A 14 -10.94 -7.41 0.60
N LEU A 15 -9.65 -7.65 0.44
CA LEU A 15 -8.79 -8.26 1.48
C LEU A 15 -8.50 -7.34 2.68
N TYR A 16 -8.85 -6.04 2.63
CA TYR A 16 -8.46 -5.05 3.64
C TYR A 16 -9.60 -4.08 4.07
N GLY A 17 -10.71 -4.61 4.60
CA GLY A 17 -11.67 -3.85 5.43
C GLY A 17 -12.55 -2.81 4.73
N ASP A 18 -13.58 -2.34 5.46
CA ASP A 18 -14.72 -1.52 5.00
C ASP A 18 -14.43 -0.54 3.84
N TYR A 19 -15.17 -0.69 2.74
CA TYR A 19 -15.22 0.23 1.60
C TYR A 19 -16.54 1.01 1.58
N GLY A 20 -16.59 2.09 0.80
CA GLY A 20 -17.86 2.74 0.46
C GLY A 20 -17.85 3.25 -0.96
N ALA A 21 -19.05 3.58 -1.42
CA ALA A 21 -19.31 3.91 -2.81
C ALA A 21 -20.16 5.16 -2.95
N VAL A 22 -20.06 5.78 -4.10
CA VAL A 22 -20.90 6.92 -4.50
C VAL A 22 -21.82 6.51 -5.64
N PHE A 23 -23.09 6.86 -5.50
CA PHE A 23 -24.16 6.60 -6.45
C PHE A 23 -24.34 7.75 -7.41
N LEU A 24 -24.34 7.44 -8.70
CA LEU A 24 -24.57 8.38 -9.78
C LEU A 24 -25.75 7.87 -10.62
N HIS A 25 -26.98 8.23 -10.28
CA HIS A 25 -28.09 7.96 -11.19
C HIS A 25 -29.19 9.04 -11.21
N GLU A 26 -29.58 9.43 -12.43
CA GLU A 26 -30.73 10.30 -12.68
C GLU A 26 -32.04 9.54 -12.40
N GLY A 27 -32.67 9.81 -11.25
CA GLY A 27 -34.09 9.48 -11.02
C GLY A 27 -34.41 8.61 -9.80
N GLU A 28 -33.41 8.01 -9.15
CA GLU A 28 -33.55 7.23 -7.92
C GLU A 28 -32.96 8.02 -6.74
N ASN A 29 -33.77 8.29 -5.71
CA ASN A 29 -33.38 9.15 -4.58
C ASN A 29 -32.89 8.33 -3.38
N ALA A 30 -32.20 8.96 -2.44
CA ALA A 30 -31.67 8.32 -1.21
C ALA A 30 -32.70 7.56 -0.38
N SER A 31 -33.99 7.82 -0.58
CA SER A 31 -35.07 7.02 0.01
C SER A 31 -35.21 5.62 -0.57
N THR A 32 -34.78 5.34 -1.81
CA THR A 32 -34.71 3.96 -2.34
C THR A 32 -33.63 3.16 -1.64
N LEU A 33 -32.41 3.71 -1.56
CA LEU A 33 -31.28 3.04 -0.89
C LEU A 33 -31.58 2.74 0.59
N LYS A 34 -32.20 3.68 1.30
CA LYS A 34 -32.66 3.45 2.69
C LYS A 34 -33.74 2.37 2.81
N ARG A 35 -34.54 2.14 1.76
CA ARG A 35 -35.52 1.03 1.73
C ARG A 35 -34.85 -0.31 1.44
N MET A 36 -33.72 -0.30 0.75
CA MET A 36 -32.89 -1.47 0.46
C MET A 36 -32.01 -1.88 1.65
N GLY A 37 -31.99 -1.11 2.74
CA GLY A 37 -31.20 -1.42 3.94
C GLY A 37 -29.78 -0.84 3.93
N ILE A 38 -29.39 -0.19 2.82
CA ILE A 38 -28.07 0.41 2.64
C ILE A 38 -27.88 1.61 3.57
N GLU A 39 -26.74 1.66 4.26
CA GLU A 39 -26.36 2.78 5.12
C GLU A 39 -25.97 4.00 4.27
N VAL A 40 -26.93 4.92 4.09
CA VAL A 40 -26.70 6.20 3.39
C VAL A 40 -26.05 7.22 4.34
N LEU A 41 -24.79 7.53 4.07
CA LEU A 41 -23.99 8.51 4.81
C LEU A 41 -24.35 9.95 4.42
N SER A 42 -24.63 10.21 3.14
CA SER A 42 -25.12 11.50 2.65
C SER A 42 -25.86 11.41 1.31
N SER A 43 -26.64 12.44 0.96
CA SER A 43 -27.43 12.43 -0.29
C SER A 43 -27.82 13.81 -0.83
N SER A 44 -27.98 13.90 -2.15
CA SER A 44 -28.65 14.98 -2.89
C SER A 44 -29.95 14.49 -3.56
N GLU A 45 -30.54 15.28 -4.45
CA GLU A 45 -31.75 14.91 -5.20
C GLU A 45 -31.51 13.72 -6.14
N ASN A 46 -30.29 13.57 -6.69
CA ASN A 46 -29.93 12.56 -7.71
C ASN A 46 -28.69 11.72 -7.36
N SER A 47 -28.21 11.74 -6.11
CA SER A 47 -26.93 11.10 -5.73
C SER A 47 -26.88 10.76 -4.25
N ALA A 48 -26.11 9.74 -3.88
CA ALA A 48 -25.89 9.35 -2.49
C ALA A 48 -24.49 8.80 -2.27
N ILE A 49 -23.99 8.89 -1.04
CA ILE A 49 -22.78 8.20 -0.57
C ILE A 49 -23.23 7.17 0.45
N CYS A 50 -22.76 5.93 0.33
CA CYS A 50 -23.13 4.85 1.25
C CYS A 50 -21.93 4.02 1.65
N ARG A 51 -22.02 3.42 2.85
CA ARG A 51 -21.23 2.24 3.18
C ARG A 51 -21.86 1.06 2.46
N LEU A 52 -21.04 0.31 1.72
CA LEU A 52 -21.48 -0.90 1.04
C LEU A 52 -20.56 -2.04 1.44
N ASP A 53 -21.15 -3.15 1.87
CA ASP A 53 -20.45 -4.42 1.83
C ASP A 53 -20.59 -5.08 0.45
N LEU A 54 -20.01 -6.27 0.31
CA LEU A 54 -20.06 -7.03 -0.95
C LEU A 54 -21.50 -7.38 -1.34
N ASP A 55 -22.39 -7.59 -0.38
CA ASP A 55 -23.78 -7.98 -0.62
C ASP A 55 -24.62 -6.77 -1.04
N ASP A 56 -24.37 -5.60 -0.44
CA ASP A 56 -24.94 -4.33 -0.88
C ASP A 56 -24.54 -4.01 -2.34
N MET A 57 -23.26 -4.16 -2.69
CA MET A 57 -22.75 -3.91 -4.05
C MET A 57 -23.39 -4.83 -5.10
N LYS A 58 -23.56 -6.11 -4.76
CA LYS A 58 -24.27 -7.08 -5.61
C LYS A 58 -25.74 -6.68 -5.81
N MET A 59 -26.44 -6.37 -4.72
CA MET A 59 -27.85 -5.97 -4.76
C MET A 59 -28.08 -4.72 -5.63
N LEU A 60 -27.17 -3.74 -5.57
CA LEU A 60 -27.25 -2.53 -6.38
C LEU A 60 -27.00 -2.80 -7.86
N TYR A 61 -26.03 -3.66 -8.14
CA TYR A 61 -25.73 -4.09 -9.49
C TYR A 61 -26.92 -4.83 -10.13
N GLU A 62 -27.56 -5.73 -9.39
CA GLU A 62 -28.75 -6.50 -9.80
C GLU A 62 -29.97 -5.61 -10.09
N GLU A 63 -30.17 -4.57 -9.28
CA GLU A 63 -31.23 -3.57 -9.49
C GLU A 63 -30.90 -2.55 -10.61
N GLY A 64 -29.76 -2.72 -11.29
CA GLY A 64 -29.30 -1.84 -12.37
C GLY A 64 -28.91 -0.44 -11.90
N ILE A 65 -28.61 -0.28 -10.61
CA ILE A 65 -28.23 0.99 -9.99
C ILE A 65 -26.73 1.19 -10.19
N GLN A 66 -26.34 2.24 -10.93
CA GLN A 66 -24.93 2.56 -11.14
C GLN A 66 -24.27 3.14 -9.89
N PHE A 67 -23.10 2.61 -9.54
CA PHE A 67 -22.28 3.08 -8.44
C PHE A 67 -20.79 3.09 -8.82
N GLN A 68 -20.01 3.89 -8.11
CA GLN A 68 -18.55 3.96 -8.21
C GLN A 68 -17.94 3.67 -6.85
N ILE A 69 -17.02 2.70 -6.79
CA ILE A 69 -16.29 2.34 -5.57
C ILE A 69 -15.24 3.40 -5.30
N LEU A 70 -15.17 3.86 -4.05
CA LEU A 70 -14.15 4.79 -3.61
C LEU A 70 -12.87 4.03 -3.25
N SER A 71 -11.71 4.58 -3.58
CA SER A 71 -10.45 4.06 -3.04
C SER A 71 -10.51 4.05 -1.50
N PRO A 72 -9.81 3.14 -0.81
CA PRO A 72 -9.83 3.08 0.66
C PRO A 72 -9.47 4.43 1.30
N SER A 73 -8.57 5.19 0.66
CA SER A 73 -8.16 6.56 1.01
C SER A 73 -9.33 7.55 0.94
N VAL A 74 -10.14 7.49 -0.12
CA VAL A 74 -11.29 8.37 -0.36
C VAL A 74 -12.47 7.98 0.53
N TYR A 75 -12.71 6.69 0.77
CA TYR A 75 -13.80 6.23 1.63
C TYR A 75 -13.61 6.62 3.10
N ARG A 76 -12.42 6.43 3.68
CA ARG A 76 -12.13 6.86 5.06
C ARG A 76 -12.31 8.37 5.28
N MET A 77 -12.29 9.16 4.22
CA MET A 77 -12.61 10.59 4.25
C MET A 77 -14.12 10.90 4.25
N THR A 78 -14.97 10.00 3.73
CA THR A 78 -16.43 10.21 3.63
C THR A 78 -17.22 9.98 4.91
N GLU A 79 -16.79 9.05 5.78
CA GLU A 79 -17.42 8.83 7.10
C GLU A 79 -17.44 10.08 8.00
N LYS A 80 -16.54 11.05 7.74
CA LYS A 80 -16.26 12.16 8.65
C LYS A 80 -17.19 13.36 8.59
N ARG A 81 -18.08 13.50 7.58
CA ARG A 81 -18.77 14.80 7.36
C ARG A 81 -20.23 14.70 6.91
N GLU A 82 -21.16 14.28 7.77
CA GLU A 82 -22.59 14.11 7.43
C GLU A 82 -23.36 15.35 6.85
N LYS A 83 -22.81 16.57 6.73
CA LYS A 83 -23.64 17.79 6.58
C LYS A 83 -23.22 18.94 5.65
N GLU A 84 -22.16 18.85 4.84
CA GLU A 84 -21.79 19.94 3.92
C GLU A 84 -21.51 19.43 2.50
N MET A 85 -21.73 20.25 1.46
CA MET A 85 -21.40 19.89 0.08
C MET A 85 -19.95 19.39 0.01
N PHE A 86 -19.77 18.13 -0.36
CA PHE A 86 -18.48 17.45 -0.27
C PHE A 86 -17.59 17.84 -1.45
N TYR A 87 -16.38 18.28 -1.11
CA TYR A 87 -15.24 18.29 -2.00
C TYR A 87 -14.26 17.27 -1.42
N ILE A 88 -14.24 16.08 -1.99
CA ILE A 88 -13.16 15.12 -1.75
C ILE A 88 -12.13 15.46 -2.82
N MET A 89 -10.93 15.88 -2.44
CA MET A 89 -9.82 16.05 -3.37
C MET A 89 -8.74 15.05 -3.01
N ASP A 90 -8.40 14.16 -3.95
CA ASP A 90 -7.21 13.34 -3.93
C ASP A 90 -6.17 13.81 -4.95
N ILE A 91 -4.89 13.66 -4.62
CA ILE A 91 -3.79 14.08 -5.47
C ILE A 91 -2.81 12.92 -5.57
N GLU A 92 -2.61 12.44 -6.79
CA GLU A 92 -1.51 11.58 -7.15
C GLU A 92 -0.44 12.44 -7.83
N TYR A 93 0.80 12.29 -7.35
CA TYR A 93 1.93 13.10 -7.77
C TYR A 93 3.22 12.32 -7.52
N PRO A 94 4.27 12.54 -8.34
CA PRO A 94 5.57 11.96 -8.07
C PRO A 94 6.25 12.68 -6.88
N PRO A 95 6.92 11.95 -5.97
CA PRO A 95 7.64 12.55 -4.83
C PRO A 95 8.74 13.54 -5.23
N TYR A 96 9.29 13.36 -6.42
CA TYR A 96 10.37 14.17 -6.95
C TYR A 96 10.39 14.15 -8.49
N GLY A 97 11.20 15.01 -9.10
CA GLY A 97 11.52 14.95 -10.53
C GLY A 97 12.83 15.68 -10.84
N LEU A 98 13.40 15.44 -12.03
CA LEU A 98 14.65 16.09 -12.40
C LEU A 98 14.39 17.57 -12.75
N PRO A 99 15.44 18.42 -12.68
CA PRO A 99 15.31 19.82 -13.05
C PRO A 99 14.70 20.00 -14.44
N SER A 100 13.64 20.80 -14.53
CA SER A 100 12.89 21.08 -15.77
C SER A 100 12.10 19.90 -16.36
N ASP A 101 11.93 18.78 -15.65
CA ASP A 101 11.04 17.70 -16.09
C ASP A 101 9.59 18.16 -16.15
N ASN A 102 8.82 17.58 -17.07
CA ASN A 102 7.37 17.68 -17.03
C ASN A 102 6.83 16.57 -16.16
N VAL A 103 6.11 16.93 -15.11
CA VAL A 103 5.41 15.99 -14.23
C VAL A 103 3.92 16.06 -14.48
N GLU A 104 3.29 14.90 -14.48
CA GLU A 104 1.84 14.77 -14.45
C GLU A 104 1.39 14.61 -12.99
N ILE A 105 0.33 15.33 -12.63
CA ILE A 105 -0.37 15.11 -11.38
C ILE A 105 -1.83 14.81 -11.72
N SER A 106 -2.43 13.89 -10.99
CA SER A 106 -3.83 13.53 -11.16
C SER A 106 -4.59 14.01 -9.94
N VAL A 107 -5.49 14.98 -10.15
CA VAL A 107 -6.35 15.52 -9.09
C VAL A 107 -7.73 14.90 -9.24
N THR A 108 -8.02 13.91 -8.41
CA THR A 108 -9.32 13.22 -8.40
C THR A 108 -10.25 13.88 -7.41
N THR A 109 -11.47 14.20 -7.84
CA THR A 109 -12.36 14.97 -7.00
C THR A 109 -13.83 14.70 -7.25
N ALA A 110 -14.59 14.68 -6.16
CA ALA A 110 -16.04 14.53 -6.18
C ALA A 110 -16.71 15.89 -6.10
N TYR A 111 -17.68 16.14 -6.98
CA TYR A 111 -18.55 17.31 -6.89
C TYR A 111 -20.02 16.96 -7.08
N MET A 112 -20.89 17.86 -6.62
CA MET A 112 -22.29 17.89 -6.97
C MET A 112 -22.62 19.26 -7.55
N PHE A 113 -22.60 19.38 -8.87
CA PHE A 113 -23.06 20.57 -9.58
C PHE A 113 -24.23 20.21 -10.50
N ASP A 114 -24.93 21.23 -11.00
CA ASP A 114 -25.87 21.03 -12.10
C ASP A 114 -25.12 20.66 -13.39
N ASP A 115 -25.78 19.93 -14.28
CA ASP A 115 -25.27 19.71 -15.63
C ASP A 115 -25.02 21.07 -16.27
N SER A 116 -23.74 21.38 -16.59
CA SER A 116 -23.21 22.62 -17.22
C SER A 116 -22.33 23.54 -16.37
N THR A 117 -22.10 23.26 -15.08
CA THR A 117 -21.13 24.06 -14.30
C THR A 117 -19.70 23.76 -14.76
N ARG A 118 -18.95 24.80 -15.16
CA ARG A 118 -17.51 24.67 -15.47
C ARG A 118 -16.71 24.54 -14.18
N VAL A 119 -15.76 23.61 -14.18
CA VAL A 119 -14.83 23.35 -13.08
C VAL A 119 -13.40 23.55 -13.59
N ARG A 120 -12.49 23.91 -12.68
CA ARG A 120 -11.08 24.11 -12.95
C ARG A 120 -10.25 23.58 -11.80
N VAL A 121 -9.18 22.87 -12.13
CA VAL A 121 -8.07 22.62 -11.21
C VAL A 121 -6.92 23.53 -11.62
N SER A 122 -6.42 24.32 -10.68
CA SER A 122 -5.23 25.16 -10.88
C SER A 122 -4.14 24.78 -9.90
N ILE A 123 -2.92 24.71 -10.40
CA ILE A 123 -1.75 24.39 -9.61
C ILE A 123 -1.00 25.67 -9.29
N TYR A 124 -0.68 25.80 -8.02
CA TYR A 124 0.14 26.87 -7.50
C TYR A 124 1.39 26.27 -6.87
N ARG A 125 2.51 26.99 -6.97
CA ARG A 125 3.74 26.70 -6.27
C ARG A 125 3.95 27.75 -5.18
N GLU A 126 4.34 27.33 -3.99
CA GLU A 126 4.75 28.25 -2.94
C GLU A 126 6.03 28.97 -3.35
N ALA A 127 6.09 30.27 -3.10
CA ALA A 127 7.30 31.07 -3.25
C ALA A 127 7.36 32.08 -2.09
N THR A 128 8.52 32.69 -1.88
CA THR A 128 8.75 33.70 -0.82
C THR A 128 7.84 34.92 -0.94
N SER A 129 7.33 35.21 -2.14
CA SER A 129 6.33 36.26 -2.40
C SER A 129 4.86 35.82 -2.22
N GLY A 130 4.64 34.59 -1.75
CA GLY A 130 3.35 33.90 -1.74
C GLY A 130 3.14 32.98 -2.94
N TRP A 131 1.94 32.38 -3.02
CA TRP A 131 1.59 31.38 -4.03
C TRP A 131 1.64 31.92 -5.47
N GLN A 132 2.47 31.30 -6.30
CA GLN A 132 2.62 31.60 -7.73
C GLN A 132 1.79 30.61 -8.55
N TRP A 133 1.03 31.11 -9.53
CA TRP A 133 0.28 30.26 -10.44
C TRP A 133 1.24 29.53 -11.39
N VAL A 134 1.04 28.23 -11.58
CA VAL A 134 1.84 27.37 -12.47
C VAL A 134 1.06 27.05 -13.74
N THR A 135 -0.07 26.35 -13.59
CA THR A 135 -0.90 25.89 -14.71
C THR A 135 -2.34 25.65 -14.24
N CYS A 136 -3.25 25.38 -15.17
CA CYS A 136 -4.59 24.89 -14.86
C CYS A 136 -5.18 24.06 -16.00
N VAL A 137 -6.09 23.16 -15.64
CA VAL A 137 -6.97 22.44 -16.57
C VAL A 137 -8.43 22.79 -16.25
N ASP A 138 -9.22 22.96 -17.30
CA ASP A 138 -10.66 23.25 -17.21
C ASP A 138 -11.45 22.03 -17.68
N ASP A 139 -12.56 21.74 -17.02
CA ASP A 139 -13.57 20.77 -17.48
C ASP A 139 -14.99 21.30 -17.25
N THR A 140 -16.01 20.58 -17.74
CA THR A 140 -17.43 20.88 -17.51
C THR A 140 -18.05 19.73 -16.73
N ALA A 141 -18.52 20.01 -15.52
CA ALA A 141 -19.19 19.02 -14.70
C ALA A 141 -20.55 18.63 -15.30
N SER A 142 -20.83 17.33 -15.28
CA SER A 142 -22.14 16.73 -15.54
C SER A 142 -22.55 15.90 -14.32
N GLY A 143 -23.66 16.28 -13.68
CA GLY A 143 -24.21 15.60 -12.52
C GLY A 143 -23.28 15.54 -11.30
N ALA A 144 -23.60 14.64 -10.37
CA ALA A 144 -22.59 14.18 -9.44
C ALA A 144 -21.62 13.26 -10.20
N SER A 145 -20.32 13.47 -10.05
CA SER A 145 -19.29 12.63 -10.68
C SER A 145 -17.97 12.78 -9.92
N PHE A 146 -17.19 11.69 -9.90
CA PHE A 146 -15.76 11.79 -9.69
C PHE A 146 -15.14 12.23 -10.99
N VAL A 147 -14.39 13.31 -10.95
CA VAL A 147 -13.64 13.82 -12.10
C VAL A 147 -12.18 13.78 -11.71
N THR A 148 -11.38 13.12 -12.53
CA THR A 148 -9.93 13.15 -12.44
C THR A 148 -9.42 14.17 -13.44
N PHE A 149 -8.60 15.09 -12.94
CA PHE A 149 -7.96 16.13 -13.72
C PHE A 149 -6.47 15.85 -13.78
N ASP A 150 -5.99 15.43 -14.95
CA ASP A 150 -4.57 15.28 -15.20
C ASP A 150 -4.00 16.65 -15.59
N VAL A 151 -2.98 17.07 -14.84
CA VAL A 151 -2.37 18.39 -14.99
C VAL A 151 -0.88 18.22 -15.18
N GLU A 152 -0.41 18.45 -16.40
CA GLU A 152 1.01 18.48 -16.68
C GLU A 152 1.59 19.86 -16.33
N HIS A 153 2.70 19.91 -15.60
CA HIS A 153 3.52 21.11 -15.49
C HIS A 153 5.01 20.82 -15.45
N GLN A 154 5.79 21.84 -15.82
CA GLN A 154 7.24 21.78 -15.77
C GLN A 154 7.77 22.15 -14.39
N LEU A 155 8.64 21.30 -13.84
CA LEU A 155 9.34 21.53 -12.59
C LEU A 155 10.38 22.66 -12.71
N PRO A 156 10.79 23.28 -11.59
CA PRO A 156 11.85 24.28 -11.57
C PRO A 156 13.18 23.73 -12.12
N SER A 157 14.00 24.62 -12.68
CA SER A 157 15.36 24.27 -13.12
C SER A 157 16.38 24.25 -11.98
N GLU A 158 15.99 24.75 -10.81
CA GLU A 158 16.80 24.82 -9.60
C GLU A 158 16.51 23.61 -8.72
N TYR A 159 17.53 23.15 -7.99
CA TYR A 159 17.36 22.10 -7.00
C TYR A 159 16.66 22.66 -5.75
N GLY A 160 15.94 21.79 -5.05
CA GLY A 160 15.31 22.13 -3.78
C GLY A 160 13.99 21.41 -3.56
N ALA A 161 13.42 21.60 -2.38
CA ALA A 161 12.09 21.10 -2.05
C ALA A 161 11.04 22.16 -2.32
N TYR A 162 10.00 21.80 -3.08
CA TYR A 162 8.94 22.72 -3.49
C TYR A 162 7.58 22.26 -2.99
N VAL A 163 6.85 23.20 -2.39
CA VAL A 163 5.46 22.99 -1.99
C VAL A 163 4.54 23.44 -3.11
N TYR A 164 3.61 22.58 -3.49
CA TYR A 164 2.56 22.88 -4.44
C TYR A 164 1.21 22.84 -3.76
N GLU A 165 0.23 23.52 -4.36
CA GLU A 165 -1.17 23.48 -3.94
C GLU A 165 -2.06 23.33 -5.17
N ALA A 166 -2.80 22.22 -5.23
CA ALA A 166 -3.90 22.08 -6.15
C ALA A 166 -5.12 22.81 -5.57
N ARG A 167 -5.71 23.69 -6.38
CA ARG A 167 -6.91 24.46 -6.02
C ARG A 167 -8.02 24.16 -6.99
N ILE A 168 -9.19 23.84 -6.46
CA ILE A 168 -10.40 23.62 -7.24
C ILE A 168 -11.22 24.91 -7.28
N PHE A 169 -11.74 25.20 -8.47
CA PHE A 169 -12.69 26.28 -8.70
C PHE A 169 -13.89 25.80 -9.51
N TYR A 170 -15.06 26.37 -9.25
CA TYR A 170 -16.22 26.27 -10.15
C TYR A 170 -16.65 27.65 -10.64
N MET A 171 -17.30 27.67 -11.79
CA MET A 171 -17.82 28.88 -12.41
C MET A 171 -19.19 29.23 -11.83
N SER A 172 -19.25 30.34 -11.09
CA SER A 172 -20.51 30.95 -10.65
C SER A 172 -20.89 32.14 -11.55
N PRO A 173 -22.13 32.68 -11.46
CA PRO A 173 -22.50 33.92 -12.16
C PRO A 173 -21.60 35.13 -11.84
N GLY A 174 -20.91 35.11 -10.70
CA GLY A 174 -19.95 36.14 -10.28
C GLY A 174 -18.49 35.88 -10.70
N GLY A 175 -18.22 34.79 -11.41
CA GLY A 175 -16.89 34.32 -11.79
C GLY A 175 -16.47 33.05 -11.06
N TRP A 176 -15.19 32.70 -11.18
CA TRP A 176 -14.61 31.52 -10.53
C TRP A 176 -14.62 31.65 -9.00
N VAL A 177 -15.13 30.62 -8.33
CA VAL A 177 -15.19 30.52 -6.87
C VAL A 177 -14.37 29.31 -6.45
N ARG A 178 -13.41 29.52 -5.53
CA ARG A 178 -12.59 28.45 -4.95
C ARG A 178 -13.45 27.62 -3.99
N THR A 179 -13.33 26.30 -4.05
CA THR A 179 -14.08 25.39 -3.16
C THR A 179 -13.18 24.66 -2.19
N ASP A 180 -12.10 24.09 -2.70
CA ASP A 180 -11.16 23.31 -1.90
C ASP A 180 -9.74 23.48 -2.42
N SER A 181 -8.76 23.19 -1.57
CA SER A 181 -7.35 23.13 -1.94
C SER A 181 -6.57 22.12 -1.10
N ARG A 182 -5.57 21.51 -1.71
CA ARG A 182 -4.69 20.52 -1.07
C ARG A 182 -3.25 20.74 -1.48
N GLN A 183 -2.36 20.64 -0.50
CA GLN A 183 -0.93 20.77 -0.71
C GLN A 183 -0.29 19.41 -1.00
N TYR A 184 0.80 19.43 -1.75
CA TYR A 184 1.68 18.29 -2.00
C TYR A 184 3.10 18.78 -2.23
N PHE A 185 4.07 17.88 -2.13
CA PHE A 185 5.49 18.22 -2.12
C PHE A 185 6.20 17.48 -3.25
N ILE A 186 7.02 18.20 -4.02
CA ILE A 186 7.89 17.58 -5.02
C ILE A 186 9.31 18.08 -4.79
N ASN A 187 10.23 17.16 -4.55
CA ASN A 187 11.65 17.48 -4.46
C ASN A 187 12.24 17.55 -5.88
N VAL A 188 13.08 18.53 -6.14
CA VAL A 188 14.01 18.52 -7.28
C VAL A 188 15.39 18.22 -6.69
N PRO A 189 15.73 16.92 -6.52
CA PRO A 189 16.86 16.54 -5.71
C PRO A 189 18.17 16.86 -6.43
N THR A 190 19.16 17.25 -5.64
CA THR A 190 20.56 17.20 -6.09
C THR A 190 20.95 15.75 -6.37
N PRO A 191 21.78 15.49 -7.40
CA PRO A 191 22.30 14.15 -7.65
C PRO A 191 23.04 13.62 -6.42
N ILE A 192 22.90 12.32 -6.16
CA ILE A 192 23.72 11.64 -5.16
C ILE A 192 25.16 11.64 -5.69
N VAL A 193 26.06 12.25 -4.93
CA VAL A 193 27.49 12.35 -5.22
C VAL A 193 28.30 11.76 -4.08
N HIS A 194 29.51 11.31 -4.38
CA HIS A 194 30.47 10.86 -3.37
C HIS A 194 30.68 11.92 -2.28
N GLU A 195 30.66 11.50 -1.01
CA GLU A 195 30.92 12.37 0.14
C GLU A 195 32.08 11.87 1.00
N ASP A 196 32.91 12.80 1.46
CA ASP A 196 33.89 12.55 2.52
C ASP A 196 33.27 12.90 3.87
N ILE A 197 33.14 11.92 4.77
CA ILE A 197 32.44 12.05 6.05
C ILE A 197 33.43 11.82 7.20
N ALA A 198 33.34 12.64 8.25
CA ALA A 198 34.18 12.49 9.43
C ALA A 198 33.47 11.72 10.54
N LEU A 199 34.09 10.63 11.02
CA LEU A 199 33.75 9.99 12.28
C LEU A 199 34.63 10.61 13.37
N VAL A 200 34.08 11.53 14.16
CA VAL A 200 34.82 12.23 15.23
C VAL A 200 34.54 11.53 16.55
N VAL A 201 35.56 10.85 17.10
CA VAL A 201 35.45 9.97 18.26
C VAL A 201 36.05 10.63 19.48
N GLU A 202 35.32 10.59 20.60
CA GLU A 202 35.84 11.05 21.89
C GLU A 202 36.95 10.12 22.40
N SER A 203 38.12 10.66 22.73
CA SER A 203 39.29 9.88 23.20
C SER A 203 39.00 9.00 24.42
N SER A 204 38.00 9.36 25.24
CA SER A 204 37.65 8.61 26.44
C SER A 204 36.98 7.26 26.12
N ILE A 205 36.26 7.15 24.99
CA ILE A 205 35.55 5.96 24.56
C ILE A 205 36.26 5.21 23.42
N ALA A 206 37.11 5.89 22.64
CA ALA A 206 37.78 5.32 21.47
C ALA A 206 38.41 3.92 21.68
N PRO A 207 39.14 3.64 22.79
CA PRO A 207 39.73 2.32 23.00
C PRO A 207 38.71 1.19 23.21
N ALA A 208 37.48 1.51 23.62
CA ALA A 208 36.43 0.53 23.90
C ALA A 208 35.61 0.15 22.65
N ILE A 209 35.71 0.94 21.57
CA ILE A 209 34.90 0.77 20.35
C ILE A 209 35.76 0.66 19.08
N GLU A 210 37.09 0.52 19.23
CA GLU A 210 38.05 0.56 18.12
C GLU A 210 37.74 -0.52 17.06
N ASP A 211 37.41 -1.73 17.52
CA ASP A 211 37.09 -2.86 16.65
C ASP A 211 35.75 -2.61 15.94
N GLU A 212 34.71 -2.26 16.70
CA GLU A 212 33.35 -2.01 16.19
C GLU A 212 33.29 -0.87 15.18
N ILE A 213 33.96 0.26 15.46
CA ILE A 213 33.94 1.43 14.57
C ILE A 213 34.75 1.20 13.29
N THR A 214 35.80 0.36 13.36
CA THR A 214 36.58 -0.04 12.18
C THR A 214 35.76 -0.94 11.27
N GLU A 215 35.00 -1.88 11.84
CA GLU A 215 34.07 -2.73 11.11
C GLU A 215 32.91 -1.93 10.52
N TYR A 216 32.30 -1.03 11.30
CA TYR A 216 31.27 -0.10 10.84
C TYR A 216 31.73 0.69 9.62
N ARG A 217 32.95 1.22 9.68
CA ARG A 217 33.53 1.92 8.55
C ARG A 217 33.61 1.04 7.29
N ALA A 218 34.10 -0.18 7.44
CA ALA A 218 34.25 -1.10 6.32
C ALA A 218 32.90 -1.47 5.68
N HIS A 219 31.85 -1.65 6.49
CA HIS A 219 30.50 -1.89 6.00
C HIS A 219 29.94 -0.67 5.26
N VAL A 220 30.02 0.52 5.85
CA VAL A 220 29.49 1.74 5.22
C VAL A 220 30.21 2.04 3.90
N GLU A 221 31.54 1.95 3.84
CA GLU A 221 32.29 2.19 2.59
C GLU A 221 32.06 1.10 1.52
N ALA A 222 31.56 -0.10 1.92
CA ALA A 222 31.17 -1.14 0.98
C ALA A 222 29.77 -0.89 0.37
N ASP A 223 28.86 -0.34 1.17
CA ASP A 223 27.45 -0.19 0.80
C ASP A 223 27.09 1.22 0.32
N TYR A 224 27.87 2.25 0.64
CA TYR A 224 27.54 3.64 0.31
C TYR A 224 28.69 4.31 -0.44
N ASP A 225 28.36 5.21 -1.37
CA ASP A 225 29.35 6.03 -2.08
C ASP A 225 29.83 7.16 -1.17
N VAL A 226 30.62 6.80 -0.16
CA VAL A 226 31.23 7.70 0.82
C VAL A 226 32.63 7.22 1.19
N THR A 227 33.47 8.13 1.66
CA THR A 227 34.74 7.80 2.34
C THR A 227 34.64 8.23 3.79
N LEU A 228 34.88 7.32 4.74
CA LEU A 228 34.82 7.63 6.16
C LEU A 228 36.22 7.88 6.72
N HIS A 229 36.39 9.03 7.37
CA HIS A 229 37.65 9.44 8.01
C HIS A 229 37.47 9.43 9.52
N ILE A 230 38.21 8.56 10.22
CA ILE A 230 38.16 8.47 11.68
C ILE A 230 39.15 9.47 12.29
N TYR A 231 38.62 10.35 13.13
CA TYR A 231 39.38 11.30 13.93
C TYR A 231 39.14 11.03 15.41
N GLU A 232 40.17 11.20 16.23
CA GLU A 232 40.06 11.05 17.68
C GLU A 232 40.46 12.35 18.36
N GLY A 233 39.70 12.79 19.36
CA GLY A 233 40.06 13.96 20.14
C GLY A 233 39.24 14.14 21.43
N SER A 234 39.53 15.25 22.12
CA SER A 234 38.81 15.67 23.33
C SER A 234 38.64 17.18 23.27
N TRP A 235 37.45 17.64 23.67
CA TRP A 235 37.05 19.04 23.64
C TRP A 235 36.30 19.37 24.92
N ASP A 236 36.55 20.55 25.48
CA ASP A 236 35.94 20.99 26.73
C ASP A 236 34.73 21.91 26.49
N THR A 237 34.69 22.60 25.34
CA THR A 237 33.63 23.57 25.03
C THR A 237 33.04 23.35 23.64
N PRO A 238 31.78 23.77 23.40
CA PRO A 238 31.18 23.62 22.08
C PRO A 238 31.91 24.43 21.00
N GLU A 239 32.50 25.58 21.33
CA GLU A 239 33.27 26.41 20.39
C GLU A 239 34.52 25.69 19.90
N GLU A 240 35.17 24.90 20.76
CA GLU A 240 36.33 24.10 20.37
C GLU A 240 35.95 22.99 19.38
N VAL A 241 34.80 22.34 19.59
CA VAL A 241 34.24 21.37 18.64
C VAL A 241 33.92 22.04 17.32
N ARG A 242 33.13 23.13 17.33
CA ARG A 242 32.74 23.85 16.11
C ARG A 242 33.95 24.31 15.32
N ALA A 243 34.97 24.89 15.97
CA ALA A 243 36.20 25.32 15.29
C ALA A 243 36.95 24.15 14.63
N TYR A 244 36.93 22.97 15.26
CA TYR A 244 37.50 21.76 14.66
C TYR A 244 36.70 21.31 13.44
N LEU A 245 35.36 21.28 13.52
CA LEU A 245 34.49 20.95 12.40
C LEU A 245 34.65 21.93 11.23
N SER A 246 34.75 23.24 11.50
CA SER A 246 35.08 24.26 10.49
C SER A 246 36.39 23.98 9.77
N THR A 247 37.40 23.47 10.50
CA THR A 247 38.69 23.08 9.90
C THR A 247 38.53 21.86 9.00
N LEU A 248 37.77 20.84 9.43
CA LEU A 248 37.50 19.65 8.61
C LEU A 248 36.74 19.98 7.33
N ALA A 249 35.69 20.80 7.41
CA ALA A 249 34.91 21.22 6.25
C ALA A 249 35.76 22.03 5.26
N SER A 250 36.50 23.04 5.75
CA SER A 250 37.26 23.95 4.87
C SER A 250 38.57 23.38 4.31
N ASP A 251 39.34 22.63 5.12
CA ASP A 251 40.66 22.13 4.70
C ASP A 251 40.59 20.74 4.06
N SER A 252 39.63 19.91 4.47
CA SER A 252 39.53 18.50 4.05
C SER A 252 38.32 18.20 3.18
N GLY A 253 37.40 19.16 3.00
CA GLY A 253 36.21 19.00 2.15
C GLY A 253 35.16 18.06 2.74
N ILE A 254 35.15 17.88 4.06
CA ILE A 254 34.15 17.06 4.75
C ILE A 254 32.76 17.68 4.58
N SER A 255 31.77 16.91 4.11
CA SER A 255 30.38 17.37 3.90
C SER A 255 29.40 16.87 4.96
N GLY A 256 29.82 15.94 5.81
CA GLY A 256 29.03 15.46 6.94
C GLY A 256 29.88 14.89 8.07
N VAL A 257 29.31 14.89 9.27
CA VAL A 257 30.02 14.52 10.50
C VAL A 257 29.16 13.60 11.36
N VAL A 258 29.78 12.55 11.90
CA VAL A 258 29.23 11.72 12.97
C VAL A 258 30.03 11.96 14.24
N LEU A 259 29.38 12.51 15.27
CA LEU A 259 29.96 12.71 16.60
C LEU A 259 29.73 11.45 17.44
N VAL A 260 30.81 10.75 17.78
CA VAL A 260 30.79 9.43 18.45
C VAL A 260 31.26 9.58 19.90
N GLY A 261 30.32 9.71 20.83
CA GLY A 261 30.59 9.93 22.26
C GLY A 261 29.76 11.06 22.89
N LEU A 262 30.19 11.53 24.07
CA LEU A 262 29.51 12.58 24.83
C LEU A 262 30.18 13.94 24.60
N PHE A 263 29.90 14.54 23.46
CA PHE A 263 30.44 15.86 23.10
C PHE A 263 29.78 17.00 23.91
N PRO A 264 30.51 18.11 24.19
CA PRO A 264 29.88 19.36 24.60
C PRO A 264 28.95 19.85 23.48
N TYR A 265 27.99 20.70 23.81
CA TYR A 265 27.01 21.25 22.88
C TYR A 265 26.62 22.66 23.29
N ALA A 266 26.23 23.48 22.31
CA ALA A 266 25.78 24.84 22.55
C ALA A 266 24.32 24.85 23.03
N MET A 267 23.99 25.84 23.86
CA MET A 267 22.65 26.10 24.37
C MET A 267 22.12 27.40 23.76
N TRP A 268 20.80 27.48 23.60
CA TRP A 268 20.11 28.68 23.13
C TRP A 268 19.07 29.15 24.14
N GLU A 269 18.97 30.46 24.33
CA GLU A 269 17.90 31.11 25.11
C GLU A 269 16.98 31.92 24.19
N PHE A 270 15.68 31.61 24.24
CA PHE A 270 14.67 32.36 23.50
C PHE A 270 14.24 33.62 24.27
N PRO A 271 13.73 34.67 23.60
CA PRO A 271 13.29 35.91 24.26
C PRO A 271 12.23 35.76 25.37
N TRP A 272 11.55 34.61 25.44
CA TRP A 272 10.55 34.26 26.46
C TRP A 272 11.09 33.31 27.56
N GLY A 273 12.40 33.01 27.57
CA GLY A 273 13.11 32.25 28.60
C GLY A 273 13.06 30.73 28.45
N GLU A 274 12.55 30.21 27.32
CA GLU A 274 12.74 28.80 26.97
C GLU A 274 14.20 28.57 26.57
N THR A 275 14.76 27.41 26.92
CA THR A 275 16.13 27.04 26.57
C THR A 275 16.16 25.67 25.92
N CYS A 276 17.07 25.44 24.98
CA CYS A 276 17.26 24.14 24.35
C CYS A 276 18.71 23.95 23.88
N PRO A 277 19.17 22.71 23.70
CA PRO A 277 20.41 22.45 22.99
C PRO A 277 20.24 22.80 21.51
N ILE A 278 21.33 23.25 20.88
CA ILE A 278 21.33 23.64 19.47
C ILE A 278 22.35 22.91 18.59
N PRO A 279 22.04 21.69 18.10
CA PRO A 279 22.84 21.01 17.07
C PRO A 279 23.16 21.86 15.84
N PHE A 280 22.29 22.78 15.43
CA PHE A 280 22.51 23.73 14.34
C PHE A 280 23.80 24.53 14.47
N PHE A 281 24.30 24.75 15.70
CA PHE A 281 25.60 25.38 15.96
C PHE A 281 26.78 24.63 15.30
N TYR A 282 26.65 23.34 15.04
CA TYR A 282 27.65 22.50 14.36
C TYR A 282 27.37 22.29 12.87
N GLU A 283 26.19 22.68 12.39
CA GLU A 283 25.75 22.49 11.01
C GLU A 283 25.94 23.77 10.19
N ASP A 284 25.74 24.93 10.81
CA ASP A 284 26.12 26.24 10.29
C ASP A 284 27.50 26.63 10.86
N LEU A 285 28.52 26.51 10.02
CA LEU A 285 29.94 26.74 10.35
C LEU A 285 30.42 28.13 9.95
N ASP A 286 29.78 28.78 8.97
CA ASP A 286 30.13 30.12 8.50
C ASP A 286 29.33 31.26 9.18
N GLY A 287 28.24 30.92 9.88
CA GLY A 287 27.39 31.82 10.65
C GLY A 287 28.02 32.32 11.97
N VAL A 288 27.44 33.39 12.50
CA VAL A 288 27.88 34.02 13.75
C VAL A 288 26.83 33.83 14.83
N PHE A 289 27.22 33.20 15.94
CA PHE A 289 26.38 33.03 17.13
C PHE A 289 26.86 33.97 18.23
N ILE A 290 25.92 34.67 18.89
CA ILE A 290 26.22 35.68 19.90
C ILE A 290 25.38 35.39 21.16
N ASP A 291 26.06 35.31 22.29
CA ASP A 291 25.48 35.40 23.64
C ASP A 291 25.50 36.88 24.03
N ARG A 292 24.35 37.56 23.94
CA ARG A 292 24.28 39.02 24.13
C ARG A 292 24.24 39.44 25.60
N ASP A 293 23.80 38.57 26.51
CA ASP A 293 23.65 38.92 27.92
C ASP A 293 24.69 38.26 28.84
N GLY A 294 25.51 37.36 28.29
CA GLY A 294 26.67 36.75 28.90
C GLY A 294 26.34 35.63 29.88
N ASP A 295 25.19 34.97 29.70
CA ASP A 295 24.72 33.89 30.57
C ASP A 295 25.26 32.49 30.19
N GLY A 296 25.96 32.39 29.05
CA GLY A 296 26.51 31.16 28.50
C GLY A 296 25.58 30.45 27.51
N MET A 297 24.46 31.06 27.14
CA MET A 297 23.54 30.61 26.11
C MET A 297 23.50 31.61 24.96
N TYR A 298 23.43 31.10 23.73
CA TYR A 298 23.32 31.95 22.55
C TYR A 298 21.87 32.46 22.40
N ASP A 299 21.69 33.71 21.99
CA ASP A 299 20.36 34.32 21.86
C ASP A 299 20.23 35.18 20.59
N TRP A 300 21.23 35.07 19.72
CA TRP A 300 21.33 35.77 18.44
C TRP A 300 22.22 35.03 17.45
N HIS A 301 21.75 34.96 16.20
CA HIS A 301 22.44 34.31 15.10
C HIS A 301 22.42 35.20 13.84
N GLU A 302 23.55 35.28 13.16
CA GLU A 302 23.67 35.89 11.83
C GLU A 302 24.13 34.82 10.84
N PHE A 303 23.26 34.51 9.88
CA PHE A 303 23.58 33.62 8.75
C PHE A 303 24.80 34.13 7.99
N GLY A 304 25.61 33.20 7.48
CA GLY A 304 26.77 33.52 6.67
C GLY A 304 26.45 33.99 5.26
N SER A 305 27.45 33.94 4.38
CA SER A 305 27.33 34.51 3.03
C SER A 305 26.49 33.66 2.08
N GLU A 306 26.39 32.37 2.36
CA GLU A 306 25.50 31.41 1.71
C GLU A 306 24.65 30.81 2.83
N PRO A 307 23.35 31.13 2.93
CA PRO A 307 22.54 30.78 4.10
C PRO A 307 22.07 29.30 4.13
N LEU A 308 22.78 28.43 3.42
CA LEU A 308 22.54 26.99 3.41
C LEU A 308 23.40 26.32 4.48
N ILE A 309 23.02 25.10 4.85
CA ILE A 309 23.77 24.29 5.80
C ILE A 309 25.13 23.90 5.21
N ASP A 310 26.20 24.10 5.97
CA ASP A 310 27.57 23.77 5.54
C ASP A 310 27.82 22.26 5.56
N ILE A 311 27.41 21.61 6.65
CA ILE A 311 27.54 20.16 6.86
C ILE A 311 26.33 19.61 7.61
N TRP A 312 25.96 18.35 7.36
CA TRP A 312 25.03 17.65 8.24
C TRP A 312 25.76 17.01 9.42
N VAL A 313 25.12 16.98 10.59
CA VAL A 313 25.70 16.41 11.82
C VAL A 313 24.78 15.33 12.39
N CYS A 314 25.32 14.14 12.61
CA CYS A 314 24.67 13.03 13.30
C CYS A 314 25.39 12.72 14.62
N TRP A 315 24.63 12.38 15.65
CA TRP A 315 25.14 12.14 17.00
C TRP A 315 24.97 10.67 17.39
N MET A 316 26.06 9.92 17.42
CA MET A 316 26.12 8.63 18.10
C MET A 316 26.36 8.87 19.60
N ARG A 317 25.34 9.46 20.24
CA ARG A 317 25.36 9.88 21.64
C ARG A 317 24.69 8.83 22.54
N PRO A 318 25.43 8.09 23.37
CA PRO A 318 24.83 7.17 24.32
C PRO A 318 24.11 7.91 25.47
N PRO A 319 23.22 7.24 26.23
CA PRO A 319 22.74 7.75 27.51
C PRO A 319 23.91 8.18 28.41
N GLN A 320 23.83 9.37 29.03
CA GLN A 320 24.96 9.96 29.75
C GLN A 320 25.51 9.09 30.89
N ASP A 321 24.65 8.29 31.53
CA ASP A 321 25.00 7.37 32.62
C ASP A 321 25.41 5.97 32.15
N GLU A 322 25.25 5.65 30.85
CA GLU A 322 25.62 4.37 30.23
C GLU A 322 26.50 4.56 28.98
N PRO A 323 27.64 5.28 29.05
CA PRO A 323 28.45 5.59 27.87
C PRO A 323 29.02 4.36 27.16
N THR A 324 29.17 3.23 27.86
CA THR A 324 29.63 1.95 27.26
C THR A 324 28.59 1.29 26.36
N SER A 325 27.31 1.70 26.43
CA SER A 325 26.28 1.21 25.51
C SER A 325 26.54 1.59 24.04
N LEU A 326 27.49 2.48 23.79
CA LEU A 326 27.95 2.83 22.44
C LEU A 326 28.61 1.66 21.71
N GLU A 327 29.33 0.79 22.44
CA GLU A 327 29.89 -0.45 21.90
C GLU A 327 28.77 -1.36 21.39
N GLU A 328 27.75 -1.62 22.22
CA GLU A 328 26.57 -2.41 21.87
C GLU A 328 25.79 -1.81 20.69
N PHE A 329 25.67 -0.47 20.65
CA PHE A 329 25.02 0.22 19.55
C PHE A 329 25.76 0.07 18.21
N LEU A 330 27.10 0.16 18.21
CA LEU A 330 27.90 -0.05 17.01
C LEU A 330 27.87 -1.52 16.57
N GLN A 331 27.90 -2.48 17.50
CA GLN A 331 27.69 -3.89 17.19
C GLN A 331 26.35 -4.11 16.49
N LYS A 332 25.28 -3.48 17.00
CA LYS A 332 23.95 -3.51 16.35
C LYS A 332 23.96 -2.88 14.96
N CYS A 333 24.72 -1.81 14.74
CA CYS A 333 24.89 -1.23 13.40
C CYS A 333 25.61 -2.21 12.47
N ASN A 334 26.64 -2.92 12.93
CA ASN A 334 27.35 -3.92 12.12
C ASN A 334 26.45 -5.12 11.80
N GLU A 335 25.69 -5.61 12.78
CA GLU A 335 24.67 -6.66 12.59
C GLU A 335 23.61 -6.25 11.56
N TYR A 336 23.28 -4.96 11.46
CA TYR A 336 22.38 -4.46 10.41
C TYR A 336 22.96 -4.66 9.01
N TYR A 337 24.22 -4.30 8.78
CA TYR A 337 24.87 -4.47 7.47
C TYR A 337 25.09 -5.93 7.09
N ASP A 338 25.28 -6.81 8.08
CA ASP A 338 25.33 -8.26 7.88
C ASP A 338 23.96 -8.89 7.59
N GLY A 339 22.87 -8.11 7.61
CA GLY A 339 21.50 -8.60 7.42
C GLY A 339 20.89 -9.28 8.65
N GLY A 340 21.51 -9.13 9.83
CA GLY A 340 21.05 -9.68 11.11
C GLY A 340 19.86 -8.94 11.72
N VAL A 341 19.60 -7.69 11.29
CA VAL A 341 18.43 -6.91 11.70
C VAL A 341 17.32 -7.06 10.66
N PRO A 342 16.16 -7.69 10.95
CA PRO A 342 15.10 -7.93 9.98
C PRO A 342 14.58 -6.66 9.28
N ALA A 343 14.25 -6.78 7.99
CA ALA A 343 13.71 -5.74 7.12
C ALA A 343 12.21 -6.02 6.87
N PRO A 344 11.29 -5.45 7.65
CA PRO A 344 9.86 -5.73 7.47
C PRO A 344 9.25 -5.00 6.27
N GLN A 345 10.02 -4.17 5.55
CA GLN A 345 9.62 -3.41 4.35
C GLN A 345 8.29 -2.67 4.52
N ARG A 346 8.14 -1.98 5.66
CA ARG A 346 6.90 -1.29 6.03
C ARG A 346 7.16 -0.01 6.82
N GLY A 347 6.27 0.95 6.61
CA GLY A 347 6.22 2.21 7.33
C GLY A 347 5.12 2.23 8.38
N PHE A 348 5.23 3.13 9.36
CA PHE A 348 4.22 3.37 10.38
C PHE A 348 4.00 4.87 10.62
N ALA A 349 2.76 5.34 10.51
CA ALA A 349 2.36 6.69 10.92
C ALA A 349 1.48 6.63 12.17
N CYS A 350 1.94 7.22 13.27
CA CYS A 350 1.16 7.33 14.51
C CYS A 350 0.90 8.82 14.82
N ILE A 351 -0.33 9.29 14.65
CA ILE A 351 -0.65 10.72 14.75
C ILE A 351 -1.81 10.98 15.70
N ASN A 352 -1.52 11.63 16.83
CA ASN A 352 -2.52 12.08 17.79
C ASN A 352 -3.59 12.97 17.14
N HIS A 353 -4.78 12.97 17.74
CA HIS A 353 -5.95 13.66 17.22
C HIS A 353 -5.72 15.17 16.96
N ASP A 354 -4.88 15.84 17.76
CA ASP A 354 -4.56 17.26 17.61
C ASP A 354 -3.95 17.61 16.24
N TRP A 355 -3.27 16.66 15.60
CA TRP A 355 -2.68 16.81 14.27
C TRP A 355 -3.29 15.89 13.24
N ALA A 356 -4.53 15.49 13.47
CA ALA A 356 -5.27 14.56 12.65
C ALA A 356 -5.21 14.81 11.13
N GLY A 357 -5.18 16.08 10.71
CA GLY A 357 -5.07 16.47 9.31
C GLY A 357 -3.74 16.10 8.64
N ALA A 358 -2.69 15.84 9.42
CA ALA A 358 -1.37 15.42 8.95
C ALA A 358 -1.35 13.96 8.47
N MET A 359 -2.21 13.09 9.03
CA MET A 359 -2.21 11.64 8.77
C MET A 359 -2.17 11.33 7.29
N ARG A 360 -3.00 12.04 6.52
CA ARG A 360 -3.11 11.83 5.09
C ARG A 360 -1.81 12.16 4.33
N TYR A 361 -1.16 13.27 4.65
CA TYR A 361 0.06 13.69 3.96
C TYR A 361 1.19 12.72 4.29
N ILE A 362 1.37 12.44 5.58
CA ILE A 362 2.40 11.51 6.05
C ILE A 362 2.18 10.11 5.49
N SER A 363 0.97 9.56 5.52
CA SER A 363 0.72 8.22 4.97
C SER A 363 0.99 8.18 3.47
N LYS A 364 0.67 9.24 2.72
CA LYS A 364 0.96 9.33 1.29
C LYS A 364 2.46 9.38 1.03
N SER A 365 3.21 10.16 1.79
CA SER A 365 4.66 10.27 1.65
C SER A 365 5.37 8.98 2.06
N LEU A 366 4.89 8.28 3.08
CA LEU A 366 5.38 6.94 3.40
C LEU A 366 5.01 5.90 2.35
N SER A 367 3.83 6.01 1.71
CA SER A 367 3.44 5.10 0.62
C SER A 367 4.30 5.26 -0.62
N GLN A 368 5.00 6.39 -0.78
CA GLN A 368 5.99 6.55 -1.83
C GLN A 368 7.28 5.76 -1.56
N ILE A 369 7.50 5.30 -0.33
CA ILE A 369 8.61 4.42 0.06
C ILE A 369 8.14 2.96 0.12
N TYR A 370 6.96 2.71 0.70
CA TYR A 370 6.51 1.36 1.08
C TYR A 370 5.25 0.87 0.33
N GLY A 371 4.70 1.66 -0.59
CA GLY A 371 3.44 1.33 -1.25
C GLY A 371 2.30 1.20 -0.27
N GLU A 372 1.59 0.08 -0.33
CA GLU A 372 0.47 -0.23 0.56
C GLU A 372 0.90 -0.67 1.96
N GLU A 373 2.18 -0.97 2.19
CA GLU A 373 2.71 -1.46 3.47
C GLU A 373 2.98 -0.29 4.45
N VAL A 374 1.95 0.55 4.67
CA VAL A 374 1.99 1.67 5.63
C VAL A 374 0.87 1.49 6.66
N ASP A 375 1.26 1.13 7.88
CA ASP A 375 0.35 1.09 9.02
C ASP A 375 0.03 2.50 9.50
N THR A 376 -1.21 2.75 9.93
CA THR A 376 -1.64 4.05 10.47
C THR A 376 -2.40 3.89 11.78
N VAL A 377 -2.05 4.67 12.79
CA VAL A 377 -2.77 4.79 14.06
C VAL A 377 -3.05 6.26 14.35
N GLY A 378 -4.30 6.61 14.66
CA GLY A 378 -4.70 8.00 14.90
C GLY A 378 -5.31 8.71 13.69
N GLY A 379 -5.44 10.05 13.73
CA GLY A 379 -6.12 10.86 12.71
C GLY A 379 -7.48 11.46 13.16
N ASP A 380 -8.27 12.04 12.24
CA ASP A 380 -9.39 12.95 12.67
C ASP A 380 -10.51 12.30 13.48
N ASN A 381 -10.54 10.98 13.66
CA ASN A 381 -11.55 10.29 14.46
C ASN A 381 -10.95 9.26 15.44
N TRP A 382 -9.62 9.12 15.51
CA TRP A 382 -8.99 8.11 16.32
C TRP A 382 -8.14 8.79 17.39
N TYR A 383 -8.63 8.72 18.61
CA TYR A 383 -7.89 9.13 19.81
C TYR A 383 -6.97 7.98 20.21
N VAL A 384 -5.67 8.18 20.02
CA VAL A 384 -4.65 7.15 20.20
C VAL A 384 -4.40 6.90 21.70
N ALA A 385 -4.21 5.64 22.09
CA ALA A 385 -3.67 5.27 23.40
C ALA A 385 -2.20 4.82 23.29
N GLY A 386 -1.45 4.99 24.37
CA GLY A 386 -0.02 4.61 24.39
C GLY A 386 0.21 3.13 24.12
N TYR A 387 -0.66 2.24 24.61
CA TYR A 387 -0.54 0.81 24.35
C TYR A 387 -0.78 0.43 22.88
N GLU A 388 -1.56 1.23 22.12
CA GLU A 388 -1.77 0.97 20.69
C GLU A 388 -0.48 1.25 19.92
N TYR A 389 0.21 2.33 20.28
CA TYR A 389 1.52 2.64 19.71
C TYR A 389 2.54 1.55 20.00
N LEU A 390 2.66 1.12 21.26
CA LEU A 390 3.57 0.04 21.66
C LEU A 390 3.23 -1.30 20.98
N ASP A 391 1.95 -1.68 20.92
CA ASP A 391 1.51 -2.91 20.23
C ASP A 391 1.94 -2.92 18.75
N HIS A 392 1.75 -1.79 18.06
CA HIS A 392 2.21 -1.66 16.69
C HIS A 392 3.72 -1.83 16.57
N LEU A 393 4.52 -1.21 17.45
CA LEU A 393 5.98 -1.32 17.42
C LEU A 393 6.48 -2.77 17.60
N THR A 394 5.71 -3.66 18.25
CA THR A 394 6.05 -5.09 18.33
C THR A 394 6.00 -5.83 16.98
N ARG A 395 5.44 -5.21 15.93
CA ARG A 395 5.38 -5.78 14.57
C ARG A 395 6.66 -5.52 13.78
N GLY A 396 7.44 -4.51 14.16
CA GLY A 396 8.64 -4.07 13.45
C GLY A 396 8.37 -3.14 12.28
N TYR A 397 9.13 -2.04 12.18
CA TYR A 397 9.09 -1.13 11.04
C TYR A 397 10.47 -0.69 10.60
N GLU A 398 10.59 -0.29 9.34
CA GLU A 398 11.79 0.37 8.84
C GLU A 398 11.76 1.86 9.18
N LEU A 399 10.59 2.50 9.07
CA LEU A 399 10.39 3.89 9.40
C LEU A 399 9.10 4.09 10.21
N THR A 400 9.20 4.73 11.37
CA THR A 400 8.05 5.24 12.12
C THR A 400 8.06 6.75 12.16
N ASN A 401 6.93 7.35 11.81
CA ASN A 401 6.68 8.76 12.01
C ASN A 401 5.63 8.93 13.11
N ILE A 402 6.00 9.59 14.21
CA ILE A 402 5.11 9.82 15.34
C ILE A 402 4.85 11.31 15.52
N TRP A 403 3.57 11.67 15.66
CA TRP A 403 3.08 12.99 16.01
C TRP A 403 2.32 12.91 17.32
N ALA A 404 2.99 13.26 18.41
CA ALA A 404 2.45 13.18 19.75
C ALA A 404 2.96 14.33 20.62
N HIS A 405 2.12 14.78 21.56
CA HIS A 405 2.61 15.63 22.65
C HIS A 405 3.70 14.89 23.39
N SER A 406 4.80 15.55 23.70
CA SER A 406 5.95 14.88 24.30
C SER A 406 6.70 15.80 25.23
N SER A 407 7.48 15.19 26.11
CA SER A 407 8.61 15.79 26.83
C SER A 407 9.88 15.09 26.36
N SER A 408 11.04 15.46 26.90
CA SER A 408 12.29 14.78 26.56
C SER A 408 12.32 13.30 26.90
N TRP A 409 11.48 12.77 27.80
CA TRP A 409 11.52 11.36 28.22
C TRP A 409 10.21 10.57 28.12
N PHE A 410 9.14 11.15 27.55
CA PHE A 410 7.88 10.41 27.32
C PHE A 410 7.04 11.01 26.19
N HIS A 411 6.26 10.16 25.53
CA HIS A 411 5.15 10.54 24.67
C HIS A 411 3.84 10.58 25.47
N ASN A 412 2.98 11.54 25.15
CA ASN A 412 1.64 11.73 25.68
C ASN A 412 0.59 11.60 24.56
N PHE A 413 -0.23 10.57 24.70
CA PHE A 413 -1.28 10.19 23.76
C PHE A 413 -2.67 10.71 24.20
N ASP A 414 -3.65 10.57 23.33
CA ASP A 414 -4.96 11.18 23.50
C ASP A 414 -5.80 10.57 24.63
N ARG A 415 -5.63 9.26 24.93
CA ARG A 415 -6.46 8.54 25.92
C ARG A 415 -5.68 7.61 26.86
N PRO A 416 -6.17 7.38 28.11
CA PRO A 416 -5.50 6.50 29.07
C PRO A 416 -5.42 5.02 28.64
N PRO A 417 -4.34 4.30 28.99
CA PRO A 417 -3.06 4.84 29.47
C PRO A 417 -2.38 5.65 28.37
N ASN A 418 -2.11 6.93 28.65
CA ASN A 418 -1.66 7.89 27.65
C ASN A 418 -0.16 8.18 27.69
N TRP A 419 0.60 7.60 28.60
CA TRP A 419 2.02 7.90 28.74
C TRP A 419 2.79 6.68 28.25
N VAL A 420 3.74 6.92 27.37
CA VAL A 420 4.73 5.92 26.95
C VAL A 420 6.09 6.52 27.27
N TYR A 421 6.79 5.90 28.20
CA TYR A 421 8.10 6.37 28.67
C TYR A 421 9.25 5.78 27.84
N TYR A 422 10.40 6.44 27.90
CA TYR A 422 11.61 6.04 27.18
C TYR A 422 12.03 4.58 27.42
N ASP A 423 11.81 4.03 28.62
CA ASP A 423 12.15 2.65 28.98
C ASP A 423 11.22 1.63 28.29
N GLU A 424 9.93 1.94 28.20
CA GLU A 424 8.98 1.12 27.43
C GLU A 424 9.35 1.05 25.95
N LEU A 425 9.81 2.16 25.37
CA LEU A 425 10.28 2.23 23.98
C LEU A 425 11.57 1.42 23.79
N ARG A 426 12.52 1.59 24.71
CA ARG A 426 13.81 0.90 24.71
C ARG A 426 13.66 -0.63 24.75
N ASP A 427 12.64 -1.12 25.46
CA ASP A 427 12.34 -2.54 25.66
C ASP A 427 11.40 -3.15 24.61
N THR A 428 10.77 -2.32 23.76
CA THR A 428 9.82 -2.81 22.76
C THR A 428 10.54 -3.37 21.54
N TYR A 429 10.58 -4.70 21.44
CA TYR A 429 11.19 -5.42 20.33
C TYR A 429 10.14 -5.89 19.29
N PRO A 430 10.43 -5.80 17.98
CA PRO A 430 11.65 -5.25 17.40
C PRO A 430 11.69 -3.72 17.36
N GLY A 431 10.56 -3.01 17.38
CA GLY A 431 10.53 -1.54 17.30
C GLY A 431 10.73 -1.05 15.87
N SER A 432 11.44 0.07 15.69
CA SER A 432 11.62 0.70 14.38
C SER A 432 13.07 1.02 14.11
N ARG A 433 13.59 0.75 12.91
CA ARG A 433 14.99 1.09 12.54
C ARG A 433 15.25 2.58 12.56
N PHE A 434 14.33 3.35 11.98
CA PHE A 434 14.35 4.81 12.01
C PHE A 434 13.05 5.36 12.60
N THR A 435 13.16 6.30 13.54
CA THR A 435 12.00 7.01 14.10
C THR A 435 12.11 8.52 13.89
N SER A 436 11.16 9.08 13.14
CA SER A 436 10.93 10.51 13.00
C SER A 436 9.99 10.99 14.10
N LEU A 437 10.47 11.89 14.95
CA LEU A 437 9.82 12.35 16.16
C LEU A 437 9.26 13.77 15.96
N PHE A 438 8.00 13.85 15.54
CA PHE A 438 7.20 15.06 15.70
C PHE A 438 6.68 15.14 17.14
N ALA A 439 7.60 15.48 18.02
CA ALA A 439 7.44 15.37 19.46
C ALA A 439 8.23 16.50 20.12
N CYS A 440 7.53 17.43 20.76
CA CYS A 440 8.16 18.55 21.48
C CYS A 440 9.22 18.03 22.46
N HIS A 441 10.42 18.62 22.42
CA HIS A 441 11.58 18.22 23.23
C HIS A 441 12.02 16.75 23.08
N GLY A 442 11.49 15.99 22.12
CA GLY A 442 11.79 14.57 21.97
C GLY A 442 13.28 14.27 21.75
N ALA A 443 14.04 15.24 21.26
CA ALA A 443 15.49 15.16 21.11
C ALA A 443 16.27 16.15 22.02
N ASP A 444 15.60 16.75 23.01
CA ASP A 444 16.23 17.58 24.03
C ASP A 444 17.01 16.70 25.04
N PHE A 445 18.23 16.35 24.68
CA PHE A 445 19.15 15.62 25.54
C PHE A 445 19.79 16.50 26.62
N HIS A 446 19.49 17.81 26.68
CA HIS A 446 19.90 18.65 27.80
C HIS A 446 18.94 18.46 28.98
N GLU A 447 17.63 18.50 28.72
CA GLU A 447 16.60 18.27 29.74
C GLU A 447 16.67 16.85 30.31
N SER A 448 16.95 15.84 29.47
CA SER A 448 17.14 14.45 29.89
C SER A 448 18.34 13.76 29.24
N PRO A 449 19.56 13.92 29.78
CA PRO A 449 20.79 13.38 29.18
C PRO A 449 20.86 11.85 29.04
N SER A 450 20.13 11.12 29.88
CA SER A 450 20.09 9.65 29.88
C SER A 450 18.78 9.09 29.33
N ASN A 451 17.68 9.76 29.64
CA ASN A 451 16.33 9.25 29.41
C ASN A 451 15.68 9.86 28.17
N ASN A 452 16.46 10.57 27.33
CA ASN A 452 15.94 11.23 26.16
C ASN A 452 15.29 10.22 25.18
N LEU A 453 14.12 10.57 24.63
CA LEU A 453 13.39 9.70 23.70
C LEU A 453 14.21 9.35 22.47
N ALA A 454 14.75 10.33 21.75
CA ALA A 454 15.56 10.10 20.54
C ALA A 454 16.76 9.17 20.82
N ILE A 455 17.46 9.39 21.92
CA ILE A 455 18.54 8.48 22.36
C ILE A 455 17.98 7.07 22.61
N ASN A 456 16.91 6.91 23.37
CA ASN A 456 16.41 5.58 23.78
C ASN A 456 15.66 4.82 22.68
N TYR A 457 15.24 5.49 21.60
CA TYR A 457 14.84 4.79 20.36
C TYR A 457 16.01 4.05 19.72
N CYS A 458 17.25 4.55 19.88
CA CYS A 458 18.44 3.97 19.26
C CYS A 458 19.21 3.06 20.23
N PHE A 459 19.39 3.48 21.48
CA PHE A 459 20.26 2.81 22.46
C PHE A 459 19.44 1.87 23.35
N GLY A 460 19.26 0.63 22.90
CA GLY A 460 18.46 -0.41 23.56
C GLY A 460 18.47 -1.74 22.81
N HIS A 461 17.69 -2.71 23.31
CA HIS A 461 17.54 -4.05 22.70
C HIS A 461 16.70 -4.04 21.42
N ALA A 462 15.89 -3.00 21.20
CA ALA A 462 15.15 -2.78 19.97
C ALA A 462 16.07 -2.58 18.76
N THR A 463 15.55 -2.80 17.55
CA THR A 463 16.26 -2.69 16.27
C THR A 463 16.54 -1.25 15.84
N GLY A 464 16.31 -0.27 16.71
CA GLY A 464 16.50 1.14 16.38
C GLY A 464 17.96 1.48 16.11
N LEU A 465 18.18 2.10 14.95
CA LEU A 465 19.48 2.52 14.44
C LEU A 465 19.57 4.05 14.39
N ALA A 466 18.45 4.73 14.18
CA ALA A 466 18.44 6.17 14.01
C ALA A 466 17.15 6.78 14.53
N SER A 467 17.24 8.02 15.00
CA SER A 467 16.07 8.84 15.27
C SER A 467 16.36 10.30 15.00
N PHE A 468 15.31 11.01 14.63
CA PHE A 468 15.36 12.41 14.29
C PHE A 468 14.26 13.12 15.06
N GLY A 469 14.56 14.20 15.77
CA GLY A 469 13.57 14.88 16.59
C GLY A 469 13.91 16.31 16.93
N MET A 470 12.92 17.01 17.51
CA MET A 470 13.04 18.42 17.87
C MET A 470 13.67 18.58 19.26
N THR A 471 14.55 19.57 19.42
CA THR A 471 15.14 19.91 20.72
C THR A 471 14.27 20.85 21.55
N ARG A 472 13.19 21.38 20.98
CA ARG A 472 12.27 22.31 21.65
C ARG A 472 10.81 22.11 21.25
N SER A 473 9.90 22.84 21.89
CA SER A 473 8.50 22.86 21.51
C SER A 473 8.29 23.68 20.23
N MET A 474 7.94 23.02 19.12
CA MET A 474 7.64 23.67 17.84
C MET A 474 6.54 22.95 17.09
N GLY A 475 5.79 23.69 16.28
CA GLY A 475 4.94 23.11 15.24
C GLY A 475 5.73 23.07 13.94
N THR A 476 5.85 21.90 13.32
CA THR A 476 6.45 21.76 11.98
C THR A 476 5.43 21.14 11.02
N GLY A 477 5.46 21.56 9.77
CA GLY A 477 4.87 20.79 8.67
C GLY A 477 6.01 20.15 7.90
N THR A 478 5.70 19.46 6.81
CA THR A 478 6.66 19.17 5.72
C THR A 478 7.75 18.13 6.00
N GLN A 479 7.52 17.17 6.91
CA GLN A 479 8.37 15.97 7.04
C GLN A 479 8.41 15.12 5.77
N ASP A 480 7.45 15.33 4.88
CA ASP A 480 7.39 14.79 3.52
C ASP A 480 8.69 15.05 2.75
N ILE A 481 9.40 16.16 3.00
CA ILE A 481 10.67 16.47 2.33
C ILE A 481 11.73 15.41 2.65
N LEU A 482 11.81 15.00 3.92
CA LEU A 482 12.71 13.93 4.34
C LEU A 482 12.31 12.62 3.66
N PHE A 483 11.04 12.24 3.72
CA PHE A 483 10.56 10.97 3.15
C PHE A 483 10.69 10.92 1.63
N ASN A 484 10.45 12.02 0.93
CA ASN A 484 10.64 12.12 -0.51
C ASN A 484 12.12 11.99 -0.89
N ALA A 485 13.04 12.52 -0.08
CA ALA A 485 14.48 12.33 -0.27
C ALA A 485 14.89 10.86 -0.06
N LEU A 486 14.28 10.17 0.93
CA LEU A 486 14.48 8.73 1.12
C LEU A 486 13.90 7.91 -0.04
N ALA A 487 12.72 8.26 -0.54
CA ALA A 487 12.11 7.64 -1.72
C ALA A 487 12.95 7.84 -2.99
N TYR A 488 13.70 8.94 -3.09
CA TYR A 488 14.69 9.18 -4.15
C TYR A 488 15.94 8.30 -4.01
N GLY A 489 16.17 7.69 -2.85
CA GLY A 489 17.32 6.82 -2.58
C GLY A 489 18.48 7.50 -1.84
N LYS A 490 18.28 8.70 -1.27
CA LYS A 490 19.26 9.29 -0.35
C LYS A 490 19.30 8.48 0.96
N ASP A 491 20.49 8.33 1.54
CA ASP A 491 20.62 7.91 2.94
C ASP A 491 20.10 9.00 3.90
N LEU A 492 20.00 8.67 5.19
CA LEU A 492 19.46 9.59 6.18
C LEU A 492 20.30 10.87 6.34
N GLY A 493 21.64 10.81 6.22
CA GLY A 493 22.50 11.98 6.32
C GLY A 493 22.20 13.00 5.22
N ARG A 494 22.20 12.54 3.96
CA ARG A 494 21.85 13.38 2.79
C ARG A 494 20.40 13.86 2.82
N ALA A 495 19.46 13.01 3.25
CA ALA A 495 18.05 13.39 3.37
C ALA A 495 17.83 14.42 4.49
N TYR A 496 18.57 14.31 5.59
CA TYR A 496 18.56 15.28 6.69
C TYR A 496 19.13 16.63 6.26
N LEU A 497 20.20 16.65 5.44
CA LEU A 497 20.73 17.89 4.85
C LEU A 497 19.68 18.62 3.99
N ASP A 498 18.96 17.89 3.12
CA ASP A 498 17.88 18.48 2.31
C ASP A 498 16.78 19.07 3.21
N TYR A 499 16.42 18.36 4.27
CA TYR A 499 15.41 18.79 5.23
C TYR A 499 15.85 20.07 5.97
N LEU A 500 17.09 20.13 6.46
CA LEU A 500 17.61 21.34 7.12
C LEU A 500 17.73 22.52 6.16
N ASN A 501 18.22 22.33 4.94
CA ASN A 501 18.31 23.39 3.94
C ASN A 501 16.94 24.02 3.63
N TYR A 502 15.87 23.23 3.73
CA TYR A 502 14.52 23.76 3.61
C TYR A 502 14.07 24.52 4.87
N HIS A 503 14.27 23.97 6.07
CA HIS A 503 13.77 24.57 7.31
C HIS A 503 14.59 25.76 7.83
N CYS A 504 15.88 25.80 7.52
CA CYS A 504 16.82 26.83 7.96
C CYS A 504 17.02 27.95 6.93
N ASP A 505 16.32 27.94 5.80
CA ASP A 505 16.37 29.03 4.81
C ASP A 505 15.81 30.34 5.44
N PRO A 506 16.63 31.41 5.56
CA PRO A 506 16.23 32.66 6.20
C PRO A 506 15.12 33.39 5.45
N GLU A 507 15.03 33.27 4.12
CA GLU A 507 13.92 33.88 3.36
C GLU A 507 12.61 33.19 3.70
N ARG A 508 12.64 31.87 3.88
CA ARG A 508 11.48 31.06 4.25
C ARG A 508 11.07 31.28 5.70
N ILE A 509 12.02 31.32 6.63
CA ILE A 509 11.76 31.64 8.03
C ILE A 509 11.09 33.02 8.13
N ALA A 510 11.63 34.03 7.44
CA ALA A 510 11.06 35.38 7.44
C ALA A 510 9.65 35.42 6.83
N TYR A 511 9.36 34.55 5.87
CA TYR A 511 8.03 34.43 5.27
C TYR A 511 7.01 33.78 6.22
N TRP A 512 7.38 32.71 6.92
CA TRP A 512 6.48 32.00 7.85
C TRP A 512 6.30 32.71 9.18
N PHE A 513 7.34 33.38 9.66
CA PHE A 513 7.37 34.09 10.93
C PHE A 513 7.67 35.60 10.74
N PRO A 514 6.82 36.33 10.00
CA PRO A 514 7.10 37.73 9.66
C PRO A 514 7.03 38.68 10.87
N SER A 515 6.55 38.20 12.01
CA SER A 515 6.49 38.95 13.27
C SER A 515 7.67 38.68 14.20
N ASP A 516 8.44 37.61 13.93
CA ASP A 516 9.58 37.24 14.75
C ASP A 516 10.86 37.90 14.24
N THR A 517 11.83 38.05 15.15
CA THR A 517 13.16 38.52 14.76
C THR A 517 13.93 37.33 14.23
N LEU A 518 14.22 37.32 12.92
CA LEU A 518 14.93 36.23 12.25
C LEU A 518 16.20 35.80 13.02
N GLN A 519 16.97 36.75 13.53
CA GLN A 519 18.22 36.48 14.25
C GLN A 519 18.00 35.84 15.63
N CYS A 520 16.80 35.96 16.21
CA CYS A 520 16.43 35.32 17.46
C CYS A 520 15.66 33.99 17.24
N PHE A 521 15.43 33.62 15.98
CA PHE A 521 14.68 32.45 15.61
C PHE A 521 15.63 31.26 15.43
N MET A 522 15.26 30.11 15.98
CA MET A 522 16.06 28.89 15.87
C MET A 522 15.13 27.69 15.65
N TRP A 523 15.32 27.02 14.52
CA TRP A 523 14.59 25.82 14.14
C TRP A 523 15.56 24.65 14.22
N ASP A 524 15.64 24.01 15.38
CA ASP A 524 16.67 23.00 15.61
C ASP A 524 16.13 21.60 15.83
N PHE A 525 16.91 20.65 15.34
CA PHE A 525 16.66 19.23 15.35
C PHE A 525 17.93 18.51 15.77
N ALA A 526 17.80 17.39 16.49
CA ALA A 526 18.92 16.50 16.68
C ALA A 526 18.71 15.23 15.87
N PHE A 527 19.72 14.88 15.09
CA PHE A 527 19.82 13.61 14.41
C PHE A 527 20.69 12.65 15.24
N ILE A 528 20.08 11.61 15.82
CA ILE A 528 20.72 10.66 16.72
C ILE A 528 20.88 9.30 16.03
N GLY A 529 22.04 8.67 16.20
CA GLY A 529 22.29 7.27 15.79
C GLY A 529 23.11 7.13 14.51
N ASN A 530 22.65 6.28 13.59
CA ASN A 530 23.35 5.89 12.38
C ASN A 530 22.80 6.63 11.14
N PRO A 531 23.60 7.48 10.45
CA PRO A 531 23.15 8.18 9.26
C PRO A 531 23.03 7.31 8.01
N PHE A 532 23.57 6.09 8.04
CA PHE A 532 23.62 5.19 6.89
C PHE A 532 22.63 4.04 7.08
N VAL A 533 21.34 4.35 6.89
CA VAL A 533 20.24 3.38 6.88
C VAL A 533 19.55 3.46 5.52
N ARG A 534 19.37 2.31 4.86
CA ARG A 534 18.66 2.20 3.57
C ARG A 534 17.15 2.06 3.77
N PHE A 535 16.42 2.64 2.83
CA PHE A 535 14.98 2.46 2.64
C PHE A 535 14.72 2.01 1.20
N PRO A 536 13.60 1.31 0.95
CA PRO A 536 13.18 1.03 -0.41
C PRO A 536 13.06 2.34 -1.20
N SER A 537 13.63 2.36 -2.40
CA SER A 537 13.45 3.45 -3.35
C SER A 537 12.81 2.85 -4.59
N PRO A 538 11.56 3.23 -4.93
CA PRO A 538 10.91 2.68 -6.12
C PRO A 538 11.69 2.94 -7.42
N TYR A 539 12.63 3.88 -7.40
CA TYR A 539 13.32 4.37 -8.60
C TYR A 539 14.85 4.12 -8.61
N ALA A 540 15.43 3.73 -7.47
CA ALA A 540 16.87 3.43 -7.35
C ALA A 540 17.12 1.96 -7.00
N SER A 541 16.06 1.18 -6.82
CA SER A 541 16.11 -0.27 -6.60
C SER A 541 15.18 -0.94 -7.61
N PRO A 542 15.44 -2.20 -8.00
CA PRO A 542 14.48 -2.94 -8.82
C PRO A 542 13.10 -2.95 -8.14
N PRO A 543 12.00 -2.99 -8.92
CA PRO A 543 10.65 -3.13 -8.37
C PRO A 543 10.53 -4.35 -7.45
N LEU A 544 9.48 -4.36 -6.61
CA LEU A 544 9.11 -5.54 -5.86
C LEU A 544 8.61 -6.65 -6.82
N PRO A 545 8.83 -7.93 -6.49
CA PRO A 545 8.29 -9.03 -7.27
C PRO A 545 6.76 -8.96 -7.35
N PRO A 546 6.17 -9.20 -8.53
CA PRO A 546 4.72 -9.33 -8.68
C PRO A 546 4.16 -10.38 -7.71
N GLN A 547 2.99 -10.09 -7.15
CA GLN A 547 2.35 -10.94 -6.15
C GLN A 547 1.11 -11.64 -6.70
N CYS A 548 0.69 -12.71 -6.03
CA CYS A 548 -0.54 -13.46 -6.35
C CYS A 548 -0.63 -13.88 -7.83
N LEU A 549 0.47 -14.40 -8.39
CA LEU A 549 0.45 -14.99 -9.72
C LEU A 549 -0.43 -16.24 -9.71
N GLU A 550 -1.40 -16.27 -10.61
CA GLU A 550 -2.25 -17.43 -10.89
C GLU A 550 -2.10 -17.85 -12.35
N ALA A 551 -1.85 -19.13 -12.58
CA ALA A 551 -1.81 -19.77 -13.88
C ALA A 551 -3.12 -20.54 -14.11
N LEU A 552 -3.96 -20.02 -15.01
CA LEU A 552 -5.30 -20.51 -15.28
C LEU A 552 -5.33 -21.28 -16.62
N PRO A 553 -5.67 -22.58 -16.62
CA PRO A 553 -5.86 -23.35 -17.85
C PRO A 553 -6.93 -22.73 -18.76
N SER A 554 -6.63 -22.67 -20.07
CA SER A 554 -7.59 -22.30 -21.12
C SER A 554 -7.45 -23.23 -22.33
N HIS A 555 -8.28 -23.07 -23.36
CA HIS A 555 -8.26 -23.95 -24.52
C HIS A 555 -7.03 -23.69 -25.40
N LYS A 556 -6.07 -24.62 -25.34
CA LYS A 556 -4.77 -24.55 -26.04
C LYS A 556 -3.94 -23.31 -25.65
N SER A 557 -4.18 -22.79 -24.46
CA SER A 557 -3.46 -21.66 -23.88
C SER A 557 -3.50 -21.70 -22.36
N ILE A 558 -2.65 -20.89 -21.71
CA ILE A 558 -2.70 -20.62 -20.28
C ILE A 558 -2.82 -19.12 -20.09
N GLU A 559 -3.84 -18.70 -19.34
CA GLU A 559 -4.02 -17.32 -18.91
C GLU A 559 -3.28 -17.12 -17.59
N LEU A 560 -2.38 -16.15 -17.55
CA LEU A 560 -1.68 -15.73 -16.34
C LEU A 560 -2.29 -14.42 -15.88
N VAL A 561 -2.57 -14.30 -14.59
CA VAL A 561 -3.01 -13.06 -13.94
C VAL A 561 -2.22 -12.86 -12.67
N TRP A 562 -1.89 -11.63 -12.33
CA TRP A 562 -1.21 -11.29 -11.07
C TRP A 562 -1.74 -9.97 -10.52
N ARG A 563 -1.25 -9.58 -9.34
CA ARG A 563 -1.57 -8.29 -8.74
C ARG A 563 -0.65 -7.20 -9.29
N ASP A 564 -1.20 -6.03 -9.59
CA ASP A 564 -0.44 -4.85 -10.02
C ASP A 564 0.63 -4.45 -9.00
N ASN A 565 1.75 -3.97 -9.54
CA ASN A 565 2.81 -3.32 -8.80
C ASN A 565 2.41 -1.86 -8.50
N TRP A 566 2.80 -1.35 -7.33
CA TRP A 566 2.41 -0.01 -6.88
C TRP A 566 3.43 1.07 -7.28
N GLU A 567 4.62 0.65 -7.71
CA GLU A 567 5.73 1.51 -8.08
C GLU A 567 5.35 2.41 -9.26
N THR A 568 5.53 3.72 -9.09
CA THR A 568 5.08 4.76 -10.01
C THR A 568 5.91 4.85 -11.29
N ASP A 569 7.07 4.21 -11.35
CA ASP A 569 7.97 4.13 -12.50
C ASP A 569 8.02 2.75 -13.14
N LEU A 570 7.08 1.88 -12.79
CA LEU A 570 6.87 0.61 -13.47
C LEU A 570 6.68 0.82 -14.98
N THR A 571 7.49 0.13 -15.78
CA THR A 571 7.38 0.13 -17.25
C THR A 571 6.60 -1.08 -17.76
N GLY A 572 6.66 -2.21 -17.06
CA GLY A 572 5.87 -3.40 -17.36
C GLY A 572 6.47 -4.68 -16.79
N TYR A 573 6.08 -5.83 -17.34
CA TYR A 573 6.41 -7.14 -16.82
C TYR A 573 7.13 -8.05 -17.82
N ASN A 574 8.04 -8.88 -17.33
CA ASN A 574 8.51 -10.06 -18.05
C ASN A 574 7.86 -11.32 -17.49
N VAL A 575 7.43 -12.19 -18.39
CA VAL A 575 6.82 -13.47 -18.08
C VAL A 575 7.80 -14.57 -18.42
N TYR A 576 8.10 -15.40 -17.44
CA TYR A 576 9.00 -16.52 -17.59
C TYR A 576 8.24 -17.83 -17.48
N ARG A 577 8.59 -18.78 -18.34
CA ARG A 577 8.03 -20.13 -18.37
C ARG A 577 9.12 -21.17 -18.32
N LYS A 578 8.87 -22.30 -17.68
CA LYS A 578 9.65 -23.53 -17.88
C LYS A 578 8.74 -24.74 -18.10
N GLU A 579 9.27 -25.71 -18.82
CA GLU A 579 8.62 -27.00 -19.05
C GLU A 579 9.07 -28.00 -17.96
N GLY A 580 8.09 -28.57 -17.25
CA GLY A 580 8.35 -29.53 -16.18
C GLY A 580 9.02 -28.93 -14.94
N ALA A 581 8.87 -29.63 -13.81
CA ALA A 581 9.35 -29.12 -12.51
C ALA A 581 10.88 -28.86 -12.48
N ALA A 582 11.66 -29.65 -13.22
CA ALA A 582 13.12 -29.60 -13.28
C ALA A 582 13.69 -28.73 -14.41
N GLY A 583 12.85 -28.04 -15.19
CA GLY A 583 13.28 -27.16 -16.27
C GLY A 583 13.91 -25.85 -15.79
N THR A 584 14.37 -25.04 -16.74
CA THR A 584 14.88 -23.66 -16.51
C THR A 584 13.93 -22.65 -17.11
N TYR A 585 13.71 -21.54 -16.39
CA TYR A 585 12.86 -20.44 -16.84
C TYR A 585 13.43 -19.75 -18.07
N VAL A 586 12.57 -19.49 -19.05
CA VAL A 586 12.84 -18.69 -20.26
C VAL A 586 11.75 -17.65 -20.40
N ILE A 587 12.10 -16.45 -20.86
CA ILE A 587 11.13 -15.40 -21.16
C ILE A 587 10.22 -15.81 -22.33
N VAL A 588 8.91 -15.54 -22.23
CA VAL A 588 7.91 -15.91 -23.25
C VAL A 588 7.18 -14.73 -23.87
N ASN A 589 7.35 -13.51 -23.35
CA ASN A 589 6.86 -12.28 -23.95
C ASN A 589 7.95 -11.62 -24.83
N ASP A 590 7.55 -11.08 -25.99
CA ASP A 590 8.47 -10.39 -26.93
C ASP A 590 8.80 -8.94 -26.50
N SER A 591 7.88 -8.32 -25.76
CA SER A 591 8.00 -6.98 -25.18
C SER A 591 7.41 -6.99 -23.77
N LEU A 592 7.79 -6.00 -22.95
CA LEU A 592 7.20 -5.83 -21.61
C LEU A 592 5.67 -5.83 -21.70
N VAL A 593 5.04 -6.61 -20.84
CA VAL A 593 3.58 -6.66 -20.71
C VAL A 593 3.16 -5.48 -19.84
N SER A 594 2.24 -4.64 -20.31
CA SER A 594 1.80 -3.44 -19.57
C SER A 594 0.67 -3.72 -18.58
N GLU A 595 -0.12 -4.76 -18.85
CA GLU A 595 -1.24 -5.18 -18.00
C GLU A 595 -0.80 -6.31 -17.06
N PRO A 596 -1.44 -6.49 -15.89
CA PRO A 596 -1.14 -7.59 -14.97
C PRO A 596 -1.74 -8.93 -15.43
N SER A 597 -1.70 -9.18 -16.74
CA SER A 597 -2.20 -10.40 -17.35
C SER A 597 -1.45 -10.75 -18.63
N PHE A 598 -1.27 -12.04 -18.88
CA PHE A 598 -0.61 -12.54 -20.08
C PHE A 598 -1.24 -13.86 -20.55
N MET A 599 -1.49 -13.97 -21.85
CA MET A 599 -2.02 -15.20 -22.45
C MET A 599 -0.91 -15.93 -23.19
N ASP A 600 -0.47 -17.07 -22.65
CA ASP A 600 0.50 -17.94 -23.32
C ASP A 600 -0.22 -18.90 -24.27
N THR A 601 -0.01 -18.70 -25.58
CA THR A 601 -0.59 -19.53 -26.66
C THR A 601 0.42 -20.48 -27.30
N LEU A 602 1.66 -20.49 -26.80
CA LEU A 602 2.75 -21.34 -27.31
C LEU A 602 2.95 -22.58 -26.43
N VAL A 603 1.88 -23.04 -25.80
CA VAL A 603 1.83 -24.21 -24.92
C VAL A 603 1.15 -25.37 -25.63
N GLU A 604 1.59 -26.57 -25.30
CA GLU A 604 1.04 -27.82 -25.81
C GLU A 604 0.22 -28.54 -24.74
N SER A 605 -0.91 -29.13 -25.14
CA SER A 605 -1.77 -29.91 -24.26
C SER A 605 -1.09 -31.15 -23.68
N GLY A 606 -1.37 -31.43 -22.41
CA GLY A 606 -0.81 -32.58 -21.68
C GLY A 606 0.55 -32.32 -21.05
N GLU A 607 1.17 -31.16 -21.28
CA GLU A 607 2.40 -30.74 -20.65
C GLU A 607 2.14 -29.73 -19.52
N TRP A 608 2.92 -29.86 -18.44
CA TRP A 608 2.86 -28.92 -17.31
C TRP A 608 3.89 -27.80 -17.49
N TYR A 609 3.38 -26.57 -17.43
CA TYR A 609 4.18 -25.36 -17.49
C TYR A 609 4.18 -24.68 -16.14
N TYR A 610 5.34 -24.15 -15.75
CA TYR A 610 5.53 -23.38 -14.53
C TYR A 610 5.89 -21.96 -14.93
N TYR A 611 5.29 -20.99 -14.26
CA TYR A 611 5.44 -19.59 -14.56
C TYR A 611 5.94 -18.81 -13.35
N VAL A 612 6.76 -17.79 -13.63
CA VAL A 612 7.07 -16.70 -12.71
C VAL A 612 7.02 -15.40 -13.50
N VAL A 613 6.74 -14.29 -12.82
CA VAL A 613 6.69 -12.96 -13.42
C VAL A 613 7.66 -12.05 -12.66
N THR A 614 8.28 -11.13 -13.39
CA THR A 614 9.08 -10.02 -12.81
C THR A 614 8.49 -8.69 -13.27
N ALA A 615 8.69 -7.66 -12.47
CA ALA A 615 8.41 -6.28 -12.80
C ALA A 615 9.69 -5.58 -13.27
N VAL A 616 9.55 -4.66 -14.22
CA VAL A 616 10.64 -3.88 -14.80
C VAL A 616 10.30 -2.40 -14.72
N ASP A 617 11.22 -1.60 -14.20
CA ASP A 617 11.06 -0.14 -14.07
C ASP A 617 11.58 0.65 -15.28
N SER A 618 11.44 1.98 -15.20
CA SER A 618 11.93 2.93 -16.19
C SER A 618 13.46 3.03 -16.28
N GLY A 619 14.17 2.54 -15.26
CA GLY A 619 15.63 2.41 -15.21
C GLY A 619 16.17 1.09 -15.79
N GLU A 620 15.28 0.25 -16.34
CA GLU A 620 15.57 -1.10 -16.83
C GLU A 620 16.05 -2.08 -15.74
N LEU A 621 15.76 -1.81 -14.46
CA LEU A 621 16.00 -2.75 -13.37
C LEU A 621 14.83 -3.73 -13.29
N GLU A 622 15.15 -5.01 -13.10
CA GLU A 622 14.18 -6.11 -13.04
C GLU A 622 14.13 -6.70 -11.64
N SER A 623 12.91 -6.91 -11.13
CA SER A 623 12.65 -7.48 -9.81
C SER A 623 13.15 -8.93 -9.69
N ASP A 624 13.19 -9.45 -8.45
CA ASP A 624 13.20 -10.90 -8.23
C ASP A 624 11.92 -11.56 -8.80
N TYR A 625 11.94 -12.88 -8.97
CA TYR A 625 10.77 -13.65 -9.42
C TYR A 625 9.61 -13.60 -8.41
N SER A 626 8.39 -13.52 -8.93
CA SER A 626 7.19 -13.86 -8.18
C SER A 626 7.27 -15.27 -7.59
N LEU A 627 6.39 -15.58 -6.64
CA LEU A 627 6.13 -16.98 -6.31
C LEU A 627 5.64 -17.71 -7.58
N PRO A 628 6.12 -18.94 -7.83
CA PRO A 628 5.77 -19.67 -9.04
C PRO A 628 4.38 -20.28 -8.94
N ASP A 629 3.68 -20.32 -10.07
CA ASP A 629 2.46 -21.11 -10.24
C ASP A 629 2.54 -21.98 -11.50
N SER A 630 1.64 -22.95 -11.64
CA SER A 630 1.69 -23.91 -12.75
C SER A 630 0.33 -24.36 -13.25
N ALA A 631 0.25 -24.56 -14.56
CA ALA A 631 -0.95 -25.05 -15.23
C ALA A 631 -0.59 -25.93 -16.43
N SER A 632 -1.57 -26.71 -16.88
CA SER A 632 -1.56 -27.43 -18.16
C SER A 632 -2.74 -26.92 -19.00
N PRO A 633 -2.54 -26.61 -20.30
CA PRO A 633 -3.63 -26.11 -21.14
C PRO A 633 -4.66 -27.20 -21.42
N MET A 634 -5.92 -26.80 -21.59
CA MET A 634 -7.02 -27.69 -21.98
C MET A 634 -6.92 -28.04 -23.47
N SER A 635 -7.29 -29.27 -23.82
CA SER A 635 -7.14 -29.79 -25.20
C SER A 635 -8.47 -29.96 -25.92
N PHE A 636 -9.48 -30.49 -25.22
CA PHE A 636 -10.73 -30.98 -25.78
C PHE A 636 -10.56 -31.99 -26.92
N ASP A 637 -9.41 -32.67 -26.96
CA ASP A 637 -9.10 -33.65 -27.99
C ASP A 637 -9.67 -35.05 -27.65
N GLU A 638 -10.09 -35.28 -26.41
CA GLU A 638 -10.79 -36.50 -25.96
C GLU A 638 -12.32 -36.35 -26.11
N GLY A 639 -13.03 -37.47 -26.19
CA GLY A 639 -14.47 -37.53 -26.48
C GLY A 639 -15.32 -37.05 -25.30
N ILE A 640 -15.96 -38.01 -24.63
CA ILE A 640 -16.85 -37.79 -23.49
C ILE A 640 -16.19 -38.38 -22.24
N ILE A 641 -16.24 -37.67 -21.12
CA ILE A 641 -15.99 -38.25 -19.80
C ILE A 641 -17.29 -38.30 -19.00
N LEU A 642 -17.57 -39.46 -18.42
CA LEU A 642 -18.66 -39.70 -17.50
C LEU A 642 -18.09 -39.61 -16.08
N VAL A 643 -18.50 -38.61 -15.29
CA VAL A 643 -18.07 -38.43 -13.91
C VAL A 643 -19.19 -38.88 -12.98
N ASP A 644 -18.94 -39.98 -12.28
CA ASP A 644 -19.83 -40.57 -11.29
C ASP A 644 -19.62 -39.94 -9.92
N GLU A 645 -20.57 -39.13 -9.47
CA GLU A 645 -20.62 -38.60 -8.10
C GLU A 645 -21.75 -39.27 -7.30
N THR A 646 -22.33 -40.37 -7.77
CA THR A 646 -23.47 -40.99 -7.10
C THR A 646 -23.05 -41.75 -5.84
N TRP A 647 -23.98 -41.87 -4.89
CA TRP A 647 -23.74 -42.65 -3.67
C TRP A 647 -24.03 -44.14 -3.89
N ASP A 648 -23.07 -45.00 -3.57
CA ASP A 648 -23.21 -46.46 -3.63
C ASP A 648 -24.29 -47.00 -2.69
N GLY A 649 -25.43 -47.33 -3.27
CA GLY A 649 -26.55 -47.92 -2.56
C GLY A 649 -26.46 -49.44 -2.36
N PRO A 650 -27.33 -50.01 -1.53
CA PRO A 650 -27.41 -51.46 -1.31
C PRO A 650 -28.20 -52.20 -2.42
N GLY A 651 -28.60 -51.54 -3.52
CA GLY A 651 -29.31 -52.15 -4.64
C GLY A 651 -30.84 -52.22 -4.48
N ASN A 652 -31.41 -51.33 -3.67
CA ASN A 652 -32.86 -51.23 -3.52
C ASN A 652 -33.46 -50.23 -4.52
N PRO A 653 -34.75 -50.34 -4.88
CA PRO A 653 -35.42 -49.32 -5.70
C PRO A 653 -35.26 -47.92 -5.08
N GLY A 654 -34.71 -46.96 -5.85
CA GLY A 654 -34.39 -45.61 -5.39
C GLY A 654 -33.06 -45.47 -4.62
N ASN A 655 -32.26 -46.53 -4.54
CA ASN A 655 -30.91 -46.53 -3.97
C ASN A 655 -30.07 -47.66 -4.65
N PRO A 656 -29.73 -47.48 -5.95
CA PRO A 656 -29.08 -48.49 -6.78
C PRO A 656 -27.68 -48.85 -6.27
N THR A 657 -27.14 -50.02 -6.62
CA THR A 657 -25.71 -50.27 -6.38
C THR A 657 -24.87 -49.49 -7.38
N ASP A 658 -23.61 -49.25 -7.05
CA ASP A 658 -22.57 -48.76 -7.96
C ASP A 658 -22.67 -49.43 -9.34
N GLU A 659 -22.64 -50.78 -9.38
CA GLU A 659 -22.69 -51.52 -10.64
C GLU A 659 -23.97 -51.28 -11.46
N MET A 660 -25.10 -50.98 -10.81
CA MET A 660 -26.36 -50.67 -11.49
C MET A 660 -26.35 -49.29 -12.12
N VAL A 661 -25.68 -48.31 -11.50
CA VAL A 661 -25.52 -46.94 -12.02
C VAL A 661 -24.56 -46.96 -13.21
N ASP A 662 -23.42 -47.60 -13.02
CA ASP A 662 -22.41 -47.91 -14.03
C ASP A 662 -23.02 -48.55 -15.28
N GLU A 663 -23.76 -49.65 -15.13
CA GLU A 663 -24.39 -50.36 -16.25
C GLU A 663 -25.41 -49.46 -16.98
N PHE A 664 -26.15 -48.62 -16.26
CA PHE A 664 -27.13 -47.72 -16.86
C PHE A 664 -26.48 -46.68 -17.76
N TYR A 665 -25.43 -45.99 -17.28
CA TYR A 665 -24.76 -44.98 -18.09
C TYR A 665 -23.97 -45.59 -19.24
N ARG A 666 -23.35 -46.78 -19.06
CA ARG A 666 -22.74 -47.53 -20.17
C ARG A 666 -23.74 -47.89 -21.27
N ASP A 667 -24.95 -48.28 -20.90
CA ASP A 667 -26.03 -48.56 -21.85
C ASP A 667 -26.55 -47.28 -22.52
N LEU A 668 -26.64 -46.17 -21.79
CA LEU A 668 -27.09 -44.88 -22.32
C LEU A 668 -26.15 -44.35 -23.41
N PHE A 669 -24.85 -44.49 -23.20
CA PHE A 669 -23.80 -44.07 -24.14
C PHE A 669 -23.34 -45.21 -25.07
N LEU A 670 -24.10 -46.31 -25.16
CA LEU A 670 -23.76 -47.47 -25.97
C LEU A 670 -23.52 -47.07 -27.45
N GLY A 671 -22.30 -47.31 -27.92
CA GLY A 671 -21.88 -46.97 -29.29
C GLY A 671 -21.20 -45.61 -29.44
N MET A 672 -20.99 -44.89 -28.34
CA MET A 672 -20.11 -43.72 -28.24
C MET A 672 -18.78 -44.13 -27.59
N GLU A 673 -17.70 -43.42 -27.91
CA GLU A 673 -16.43 -43.54 -27.17
C GLU A 673 -16.46 -42.56 -25.99
N PHE A 674 -16.31 -43.10 -24.79
CA PHE A 674 -16.29 -42.35 -23.54
C PHE A 674 -15.36 -43.01 -22.53
N ASP A 675 -14.86 -42.21 -21.60
CA ASP A 675 -14.14 -42.66 -20.42
C ASP A 675 -15.00 -42.44 -19.17
N GLU A 676 -14.72 -43.18 -18.11
CA GLU A 676 -15.44 -43.13 -16.84
C GLU A 676 -14.50 -42.67 -15.72
N TRP A 677 -15.02 -41.87 -14.81
CA TRP A 677 -14.34 -41.39 -13.61
C TRP A 677 -15.25 -41.55 -12.40
N ASP A 678 -14.89 -42.48 -11.52
CA ASP A 678 -15.63 -42.74 -10.30
C ASP A 678 -15.07 -41.89 -9.15
N VAL A 679 -15.85 -40.92 -8.66
CA VAL A 679 -15.45 -40.03 -7.56
C VAL A 679 -15.29 -40.80 -6.25
N ALA A 680 -16.04 -41.87 -6.01
CA ALA A 680 -15.93 -42.66 -4.77
C ALA A 680 -14.56 -43.35 -4.65
N SER A 681 -14.01 -43.83 -5.76
CA SER A 681 -12.69 -44.49 -5.78
C SER A 681 -11.52 -43.57 -6.14
N GLN A 682 -11.74 -42.52 -6.94
CA GLN A 682 -10.69 -41.66 -7.49
C GLN A 682 -10.67 -40.24 -6.90
N GLY A 683 -11.71 -39.84 -6.18
CA GLY A 683 -11.92 -38.47 -5.73
C GLY A 683 -12.44 -37.55 -6.83
N ILE A 684 -12.73 -36.29 -6.49
CA ILE A 684 -13.19 -35.27 -7.44
C ILE A 684 -12.09 -35.06 -8.51
N PRO A 685 -12.40 -35.13 -9.81
CA PRO A 685 -11.40 -34.94 -10.86
C PRO A 685 -10.86 -33.51 -10.86
N GLU A 686 -9.57 -33.33 -11.15
CA GLU A 686 -9.01 -31.98 -11.36
C GLU A 686 -9.51 -31.35 -12.66
N LEU A 687 -9.50 -30.01 -12.77
CA LEU A 687 -9.82 -29.31 -14.01
C LEU A 687 -8.97 -29.78 -15.20
N THR A 688 -7.70 -30.12 -14.97
CA THR A 688 -6.78 -30.67 -15.99
C THR A 688 -7.21 -32.05 -16.51
N THR A 689 -8.00 -32.79 -15.72
CA THR A 689 -8.56 -34.09 -16.13
C THR A 689 -9.74 -33.89 -17.05
N ILE A 690 -10.74 -33.10 -16.62
CA ILE A 690 -11.93 -32.87 -17.43
C ILE A 690 -11.63 -32.00 -18.67
N GLY A 691 -10.64 -31.10 -18.59
CA GLY A 691 -10.22 -30.22 -19.67
C GLY A 691 -9.57 -30.92 -20.88
N ARG A 692 -9.37 -32.23 -20.82
CA ARG A 692 -9.00 -33.03 -22.00
C ARG A 692 -10.20 -33.40 -22.88
N TYR A 693 -11.39 -33.47 -22.29
CA TYR A 693 -12.60 -33.95 -22.94
C TYR A 693 -13.41 -32.81 -23.53
N SER A 694 -13.96 -33.02 -24.71
CA SER A 694 -14.86 -32.06 -25.36
C SER A 694 -16.25 -31.99 -24.70
N VAL A 695 -16.63 -33.04 -23.96
CA VAL A 695 -17.90 -33.14 -23.23
C VAL A 695 -17.64 -33.79 -21.87
N VAL A 696 -18.15 -33.16 -20.82
CA VAL A 696 -18.20 -33.70 -19.46
C VAL A 696 -19.66 -34.01 -19.17
N VAL A 697 -19.94 -35.25 -18.81
CA VAL A 697 -21.24 -35.65 -18.26
C VAL A 697 -21.02 -35.89 -16.79
N TRP A 698 -21.47 -34.96 -15.96
CA TRP A 698 -21.38 -35.05 -14.52
C TRP A 698 -22.71 -35.52 -13.99
N TYR A 699 -22.74 -36.67 -13.32
CA TYR A 699 -23.97 -37.18 -12.75
C TYR A 699 -23.87 -37.34 -11.24
N ALA A 700 -24.66 -36.52 -10.54
CA ALA A 700 -24.59 -36.35 -9.10
C ALA A 700 -25.91 -36.77 -8.43
N ASP A 701 -25.79 -37.66 -7.43
CA ASP A 701 -26.92 -38.14 -6.63
C ASP A 701 -26.50 -38.33 -5.17
N HIS A 702 -25.67 -37.42 -4.67
CA HIS A 702 -25.11 -37.50 -3.34
C HIS A 702 -25.83 -36.57 -2.35
N TYR A 703 -27.00 -37.00 -1.88
CA TYR A 703 -27.86 -36.20 -0.98
C TYR A 703 -27.20 -35.68 0.30
N VAL A 704 -26.18 -36.37 0.82
CA VAL A 704 -25.58 -36.05 2.11
C VAL A 704 -24.50 -34.96 1.98
N GLN A 705 -23.86 -34.85 0.82
CA GLN A 705 -22.78 -33.90 0.51
C GLN A 705 -22.81 -33.60 -0.99
N PRO A 706 -23.35 -32.46 -1.43
CA PRO A 706 -23.37 -32.08 -2.84
C PRO A 706 -21.97 -31.65 -3.30
N LEU A 707 -21.17 -32.54 -3.89
CA LEU A 707 -19.77 -32.25 -4.25
C LEU A 707 -19.67 -31.37 -5.51
N ALA A 708 -20.70 -31.40 -6.38
CA ALA A 708 -20.77 -30.53 -7.54
C ALA A 708 -20.67 -29.04 -7.17
N SER A 709 -21.26 -28.63 -6.03
CA SER A 709 -21.19 -27.25 -5.54
C SER A 709 -19.76 -26.77 -5.29
N GLU A 710 -18.89 -27.66 -4.80
CA GLU A 710 -17.47 -27.36 -4.56
C GLU A 710 -16.67 -27.26 -5.88
N PHE A 711 -17.19 -27.85 -6.96
CA PHE A 711 -16.53 -27.91 -8.26
C PHE A 711 -17.02 -26.88 -9.28
N VAL A 712 -18.01 -26.05 -8.92
CA VAL A 712 -18.55 -24.96 -9.76
C VAL A 712 -17.47 -24.05 -10.36
N PRO A 713 -16.42 -23.61 -9.63
CA PRO A 713 -15.36 -22.81 -10.23
C PRO A 713 -14.67 -23.51 -11.41
N SER A 714 -14.44 -24.82 -11.31
CA SER A 714 -13.85 -25.62 -12.39
C SER A 714 -14.80 -25.79 -13.57
N PHE A 715 -16.10 -25.99 -13.33
CA PHE A 715 -17.10 -26.02 -14.40
C PHE A 715 -17.15 -24.70 -15.17
N ALA A 716 -17.14 -23.58 -14.46
CA ALA A 716 -17.13 -22.25 -15.07
C ALA A 716 -15.93 -22.11 -16.00
N ARG A 717 -14.72 -22.40 -15.51
CA ARG A 717 -13.49 -22.33 -16.33
C ARG A 717 -13.52 -23.25 -17.53
N TYR A 718 -13.98 -24.49 -17.37
CA TYR A 718 -14.12 -25.44 -18.47
C TYR A 718 -15.09 -24.94 -19.55
N LEU A 719 -16.24 -24.37 -19.15
CA LEU A 719 -17.23 -23.80 -20.07
C LEU A 719 -16.73 -22.51 -20.74
N GLU A 720 -16.02 -21.63 -20.01
CA GLU A 720 -15.39 -20.43 -20.58
C GLU A 720 -14.38 -20.76 -21.68
N ALA A 721 -13.62 -21.85 -21.50
CA ALA A 721 -12.69 -22.33 -22.50
C ALA A 721 -13.37 -22.96 -23.73
N GLY A 722 -14.67 -23.26 -23.65
CA GLY A 722 -15.48 -23.80 -24.75
C GLY A 722 -15.84 -25.29 -24.60
N GLY A 723 -15.63 -25.85 -23.42
CA GLY A 723 -16.11 -27.19 -23.06
C GLY A 723 -17.63 -27.28 -23.05
N LYS A 724 -18.15 -28.50 -23.01
CA LYS A 724 -19.61 -28.77 -22.91
C LYS A 724 -19.90 -29.60 -21.68
N LEU A 725 -20.87 -29.17 -20.88
CA LEU A 725 -21.27 -29.83 -19.65
C LEU A 725 -22.70 -30.35 -19.79
N TRP A 726 -22.88 -31.63 -19.49
CA TRP A 726 -24.18 -32.21 -19.13
C TRP A 726 -24.16 -32.52 -17.65
N PHE A 727 -24.96 -31.79 -16.89
CA PHE A 727 -25.18 -32.10 -15.49
C PHE A 727 -26.44 -32.94 -15.38
N VAL A 728 -26.39 -34.03 -14.63
CA VAL A 728 -27.51 -34.98 -14.46
C VAL A 728 -27.58 -35.32 -12.99
N GLY A 729 -28.76 -35.52 -12.42
CA GLY A 729 -28.81 -35.86 -11.02
C GLY A 729 -30.17 -35.77 -10.38
N TRP A 730 -30.20 -36.08 -9.09
CA TRP A 730 -31.34 -35.82 -8.25
C TRP A 730 -31.24 -34.42 -7.63
N ARG A 731 -32.25 -33.58 -7.87
CA ARG A 731 -32.25 -32.16 -7.47
C ARG A 731 -30.97 -31.44 -7.96
N PRO A 732 -30.68 -31.46 -9.25
CA PRO A 732 -29.41 -31.01 -9.83
C PRO A 732 -29.07 -29.56 -9.50
N VAL A 733 -30.08 -28.70 -9.41
CA VAL A 733 -29.89 -27.29 -9.03
C VAL A 733 -29.46 -27.15 -7.56
N LEU A 734 -30.04 -27.95 -6.66
CA LEU A 734 -29.63 -27.98 -5.25
C LEU A 734 -28.18 -28.43 -5.12
N ASP A 735 -27.77 -29.40 -5.94
CA ASP A 735 -26.40 -29.94 -5.94
C ASP A 735 -25.38 -28.89 -6.38
N ILE A 736 -25.67 -28.16 -7.46
CA ILE A 736 -24.81 -27.06 -7.93
C ILE A 736 -24.78 -25.90 -6.92
N VAL A 737 -25.91 -25.57 -6.29
CA VAL A 737 -26.01 -24.44 -5.36
C VAL A 737 -25.48 -24.81 -3.96
N GLY A 738 -25.42 -26.09 -3.61
CA GLY A 738 -24.91 -26.59 -2.33
C GLY A 738 -25.88 -26.46 -1.15
N GLY A 739 -27.12 -25.98 -1.36
CA GLY A 739 -28.11 -25.83 -0.30
C GLY A 739 -29.33 -24.97 -0.65
N GLY A 740 -30.33 -24.95 0.22
CA GLY A 740 -31.56 -24.14 0.07
C GLY A 740 -32.81 -24.95 -0.25
N SER A 741 -33.83 -24.28 -0.76
CA SER A 741 -35.10 -24.88 -1.18
C SER A 741 -35.68 -24.14 -2.36
N TYR A 742 -36.27 -24.88 -3.29
CA TYR A 742 -36.99 -24.33 -4.43
C TYR A 742 -38.19 -23.45 -4.02
N PRO A 743 -38.62 -22.51 -4.88
CA PRO A 743 -37.99 -22.15 -6.15
C PRO A 743 -36.66 -21.40 -5.92
N TYR A 744 -35.72 -21.60 -6.84
CA TYR A 744 -34.49 -20.81 -6.90
C TYR A 744 -34.65 -19.73 -7.96
N THR A 745 -34.17 -18.53 -7.67
CA THR A 745 -34.04 -17.44 -8.64
C THR A 745 -32.56 -17.13 -8.74
N PHE A 746 -32.07 -16.96 -9.96
CA PHE A 746 -30.67 -16.71 -10.26
C PHE A 746 -30.50 -15.34 -10.90
N GLY A 747 -29.44 -14.65 -10.51
CA GLY A 747 -29.03 -13.36 -11.04
C GLY A 747 -27.69 -13.44 -11.77
N GLU A 748 -27.32 -12.31 -12.38
CA GLU A 748 -26.01 -12.15 -13.00
C GLU A 748 -24.87 -12.43 -12.00
N GLY A 749 -23.99 -13.39 -12.31
CA GLY A 749 -22.94 -13.87 -11.40
C GLY A 749 -23.21 -15.27 -10.81
N ASP A 750 -24.45 -15.76 -10.85
CA ASP A 750 -24.75 -17.14 -10.50
C ASP A 750 -24.38 -18.09 -11.64
N PHE A 751 -23.84 -19.26 -11.31
CA PHE A 751 -23.39 -20.23 -12.32
C PHE A 751 -24.52 -20.65 -13.28
N LEU A 752 -25.72 -20.93 -12.75
CA LEU A 752 -26.91 -21.31 -13.54
C LEU A 752 -27.32 -20.20 -14.51
N TYR A 753 -27.21 -18.94 -14.08
CA TYR A 753 -27.54 -17.78 -14.89
C TYR A 753 -26.51 -17.56 -16.00
N ASP A 754 -25.24 -17.50 -15.63
CA ASP A 754 -24.14 -17.09 -16.52
C ASP A 754 -23.76 -18.18 -17.54
N TYR A 755 -23.86 -19.46 -17.16
CA TYR A 755 -23.37 -20.57 -17.98
C TYR A 755 -24.46 -21.51 -18.49
N LEU A 756 -25.56 -21.66 -17.76
CA LEU A 756 -26.66 -22.55 -18.15
C LEU A 756 -27.91 -21.80 -18.64
N GLY A 757 -27.89 -20.46 -18.63
CA GLY A 757 -28.97 -19.63 -19.15
C GLY A 757 -30.29 -19.86 -18.40
N CYS A 758 -30.23 -20.05 -17.09
CA CYS A 758 -31.39 -20.32 -16.23
C CYS A 758 -31.55 -19.19 -15.20
N ASP A 759 -32.68 -18.47 -15.21
CA ASP A 759 -32.98 -17.40 -14.25
C ASP A 759 -33.92 -17.83 -13.12
N GLU A 760 -34.65 -18.93 -13.29
CA GLU A 760 -35.50 -19.50 -12.23
C GLU A 760 -35.63 -21.02 -12.37
N ALA A 761 -35.66 -21.75 -11.25
CA ALA A 761 -35.89 -23.20 -11.22
C ALA A 761 -36.94 -23.57 -10.17
N PHE A 762 -37.78 -24.57 -10.46
CA PHE A 762 -38.95 -24.93 -9.66
C PHE A 762 -38.97 -26.40 -9.24
N ASP A 763 -39.51 -26.69 -8.06
CA ASP A 763 -39.89 -28.04 -7.62
C ASP A 763 -41.38 -28.13 -7.24
N SER A 764 -41.82 -29.34 -6.91
CA SER A 764 -43.08 -29.60 -6.22
C SER A 764 -43.00 -30.85 -5.34
N LEU A 765 -43.97 -31.00 -4.43
CA LEU A 765 -44.10 -32.21 -3.61
C LEU A 765 -44.33 -33.51 -4.41
N SER A 766 -44.70 -33.41 -5.69
CA SER A 766 -44.95 -34.55 -6.57
C SER A 766 -43.84 -34.77 -7.60
N TYR A 767 -43.02 -33.74 -7.86
CA TYR A 767 -41.93 -33.75 -8.84
C TYR A 767 -40.78 -32.92 -8.26
N GLU A 768 -39.67 -33.58 -7.96
CA GLU A 768 -38.52 -32.97 -7.27
C GLU A 768 -37.75 -31.97 -8.15
N PHE A 769 -38.10 -31.89 -9.43
CA PHE A 769 -37.86 -30.78 -10.37
C PHE A 769 -39.09 -30.67 -11.30
N VAL A 770 -39.61 -29.47 -11.51
CA VAL A 770 -40.81 -29.21 -12.34
C VAL A 770 -40.47 -28.49 -13.64
N GLY A 771 -39.38 -27.73 -13.64
CA GLY A 771 -38.89 -27.01 -14.79
C GLY A 771 -37.94 -25.88 -14.41
N ALA A 772 -37.37 -25.25 -15.43
CA ALA A 772 -36.54 -24.07 -15.31
C ALA A 772 -36.91 -23.05 -16.39
N SER A 773 -36.84 -21.77 -16.04
CA SER A 773 -37.06 -20.66 -16.94
C SER A 773 -35.77 -20.38 -17.73
N GLY A 774 -35.91 -20.29 -19.06
CA GLY A 774 -34.81 -20.07 -19.98
C GLY A 774 -34.52 -18.58 -20.19
N LEU A 775 -33.24 -18.21 -20.13
CA LEU A 775 -32.75 -16.84 -20.26
C LEU A 775 -31.89 -16.69 -21.52
N GLY A 776 -31.82 -15.48 -22.09
CA GLY A 776 -30.79 -15.14 -23.07
C GLY A 776 -30.89 -15.89 -24.41
N GLY A 777 -32.06 -16.47 -24.71
CA GLY A 777 -32.30 -17.28 -25.91
C GLY A 777 -32.28 -18.79 -25.67
N TYR A 778 -31.98 -19.24 -24.43
CA TYR A 778 -32.21 -20.62 -24.01
C TYR A 778 -33.72 -20.88 -23.82
N PRO A 779 -34.21 -22.09 -24.16
CA PRO A 779 -35.61 -22.43 -24.00
C PRO A 779 -35.95 -22.74 -22.54
N ASP A 780 -37.22 -22.51 -22.16
CA ASP A 780 -37.76 -23.06 -20.91
C ASP A 780 -37.64 -24.59 -20.91
N ILE A 781 -37.31 -25.13 -19.75
CA ILE A 781 -37.20 -26.57 -19.52
C ILE A 781 -38.48 -27.03 -18.83
N GLU A 782 -39.20 -27.93 -19.49
CA GLU A 782 -40.39 -28.58 -18.94
C GLU A 782 -40.16 -30.09 -18.82
N VAL A 783 -40.86 -30.69 -17.85
CA VAL A 783 -40.85 -32.14 -17.64
C VAL A 783 -41.65 -32.88 -18.72
N ASP A 784 -41.01 -33.82 -19.42
CA ASP A 784 -41.68 -34.71 -20.36
C ASP A 784 -42.42 -35.85 -19.63
N THR A 785 -43.64 -35.55 -19.20
CA THR A 785 -44.51 -36.49 -18.49
C THR A 785 -44.84 -37.78 -19.26
N THR A 786 -44.59 -37.84 -20.58
CA THR A 786 -44.84 -39.04 -21.39
C THR A 786 -43.77 -40.11 -21.25
N LYS A 787 -42.59 -39.73 -20.75
CA LYS A 787 -41.45 -40.64 -20.51
C LYS A 787 -41.43 -41.24 -19.10
N ILE A 788 -42.43 -40.94 -18.27
CA ILE A 788 -42.54 -41.45 -16.90
C ILE A 788 -43.18 -42.85 -16.91
N PRO A 789 -42.46 -43.92 -16.52
CA PRO A 789 -43.03 -45.25 -16.42
C PRO A 789 -44.10 -45.31 -15.32
N SER A 790 -45.26 -45.89 -15.59
CA SER A 790 -46.34 -46.06 -14.60
C SER A 790 -45.93 -46.87 -13.36
N SER A 791 -44.83 -47.62 -13.44
CA SER A 791 -44.25 -48.40 -12.35
C SER A 791 -43.47 -47.58 -11.32
N TRP A 792 -43.23 -46.28 -11.58
CA TRP A 792 -42.40 -45.42 -10.73
C TRP A 792 -43.21 -44.51 -9.79
N ASP A 793 -44.53 -44.75 -9.70
CA ASP A 793 -45.47 -44.04 -8.81
C ASP A 793 -45.40 -42.50 -8.85
N GLY A 794 -44.95 -41.96 -10.00
CA GLY A 794 -44.79 -40.51 -10.22
C GLY A 794 -43.42 -39.92 -9.84
N MET A 795 -42.48 -40.72 -9.32
CA MET A 795 -41.12 -40.26 -8.98
C MET A 795 -40.24 -40.19 -10.24
N MET A 796 -39.55 -39.07 -10.45
CA MET A 796 -38.53 -38.89 -11.50
C MET A 796 -37.13 -38.96 -10.87
N TYR A 797 -36.15 -39.51 -11.60
CA TYR A 797 -34.76 -39.63 -11.13
C TYR A 797 -33.71 -39.16 -12.14
N ILE A 798 -34.09 -38.61 -13.31
CA ILE A 798 -33.11 -38.11 -14.29
C ILE A 798 -33.60 -36.81 -14.91
N ASP A 799 -32.95 -35.72 -14.54
CA ASP A 799 -33.05 -34.41 -15.21
C ASP A 799 -31.90 -34.30 -16.22
N VAL A 800 -32.20 -34.08 -17.50
CA VAL A 800 -31.18 -33.92 -18.56
C VAL A 800 -31.17 -32.46 -19.01
N PHE A 801 -30.07 -31.75 -18.74
CA PHE A 801 -29.82 -30.42 -19.28
C PHE A 801 -28.95 -30.54 -20.54
N SER A 802 -29.45 -30.02 -21.67
CA SER A 802 -28.64 -29.86 -22.88
C SER A 802 -28.62 -28.39 -23.27
N GLY A 803 -27.42 -27.79 -23.25
CA GLY A 803 -27.09 -26.56 -23.96
C GLY A 803 -26.76 -26.81 -25.43
#